data_AF-A0A9W5LE85-F1
#
_entry.id   AF-A0A9W5LE85-F1
#
_cell.length_a   1.000
_cell.length_b   1.000
_cell.length_c   1.000
_cell.angle_alpha   90.00
_cell.angle_beta   90.00
_cell.angle_gamma   90.00
#
_symmetry.space_group_name_H-M   'P 1'
#
loop_
_entity.id
_entity.type
_entity.pdbx_description
1 polymer ?
#
loop_
_entity_poly.entity_id
_entity_poly.type
_entity_poly.pdbx_seq_one_letter_code
_entity_poly.pdbx_strand_id
1 'polypeptide(L)'
;MPQQPEIQDIYPLSFMQEGMLFHSLYDEQSRAYFEQASFTIHGQLDLERFQKSMDAVFERYEIFRTAFIYKNVAKPRQVVLKHRHCHVHFEDISHLNERDKEHCTEAFKEQDKSRGFDLQTDVLMRISILKWAPDRYVCIWSHHHILMDGWCLGIVIKDFLYIYQELGKGRLPDLPPVQPYGTYIKWLMQQDREEAAEYWKKRLQHFEKATPLPKRTDQMPDGTLEQITFSIPEKETSELQKIAAASGATLNTVFQALWGIMLQKFNRCGDAVFGSVISGRPSELKDVENMVGLFINTIPIRVQSDSLSFSDLVSRMQKDMTEAEAYSYFPLYDIQAQSALKQELIDHIIVFENTPTQQEIEGLNQAGSFDFSVKDFEMEEVTNYSCSVKVIPGRTLYVRIHFHTGAYQPSMMSEIKDYLQHMVSDVISDPSLPVSKMTLLDENKTRKIVSQNNGAVSVSPEAPTLHGLFERQAAVTPERPAIRFSGGSLTYAELDMYARRLATRLAARGVTKESIVGVLSERSPEMLIAVLAVLKAGGAYLPLDPAYPKERLSYMLKDSGAALLLAQPGCSAPSFSGEMLEVDMASLASEEAESHVFAPADSGSLAYVIYTSGSTGQPKGVAVEHRQAVSFQNRTPVTL
;
A
#
# COMPACT_ATOMS: atom_id res chain seq x y z
N MET A 1 20.66 8.28 52.89
CA MET A 1 20.62 7.43 51.68
C MET A 1 19.16 7.24 51.33
N PRO A 2 18.71 7.43 50.08
CA PRO A 2 17.38 7.00 49.71
C PRO A 2 17.27 5.50 50.02
N GLN A 3 16.19 5.07 50.68
CA GLN A 3 15.94 3.65 50.93
C GLN A 3 15.98 2.91 49.59
N GLN A 4 16.77 1.84 49.52
CA GLN A 4 16.71 0.95 48.35
C GLN A 4 15.28 0.41 48.24
N PRO A 5 14.68 0.43 47.05
CA PRO A 5 13.30 -0.02 46.89
C PRO A 5 13.20 -1.51 47.23
N GLU A 6 12.20 -1.86 48.05
CA GLU A 6 11.97 -3.26 48.42
C GLU A 6 11.38 -4.04 47.24
N ILE A 7 12.07 -5.11 46.85
CA ILE A 7 11.68 -5.98 45.73
C ILE A 7 10.70 -7.05 46.23
N GLN A 8 9.63 -7.28 45.48
CA GLN A 8 8.65 -8.35 45.70
C GLN A 8 8.95 -9.58 44.84
N ASP A 9 9.17 -9.41 43.53
CA ASP A 9 9.44 -10.49 42.59
C ASP A 9 10.29 -10.03 41.40
N ILE A 10 10.94 -10.97 40.71
CA ILE A 10 11.77 -10.72 39.53
C ILE A 10 11.55 -11.83 38.49
N TYR A 11 11.24 -11.45 37.26
CA TYR A 11 11.05 -12.40 36.15
C TYR A 11 11.52 -11.80 34.81
N PRO A 12 11.72 -12.62 33.76
CA PRO A 12 12.06 -12.11 32.43
C PRO A 12 10.91 -11.28 31.83
N LEU A 13 11.20 -10.53 30.78
CA LEU A 13 10.17 -9.86 29.99
C LEU A 13 9.44 -10.88 29.11
N SER A 14 8.18 -10.62 28.77
CA SER A 14 7.55 -11.31 27.64
C SER A 14 8.24 -10.90 26.35
N PHE A 15 8.11 -11.70 25.29
CA PHE A 15 8.81 -11.39 24.05
C PHE A 15 8.34 -10.08 23.39
N MET A 16 7.06 -9.73 23.54
CA MET A 16 6.54 -8.44 23.09
C MET A 16 7.11 -7.28 23.93
N GLN A 17 7.22 -7.45 25.25
CA GLN A 17 7.87 -6.46 26.12
C GLN A 17 9.35 -6.26 25.76
N GLU A 18 10.07 -7.33 25.41
CA GLU A 18 11.45 -7.23 24.91
C GLU A 18 11.54 -6.43 23.60
N GLY A 19 10.60 -6.67 22.67
CA GLY A 19 10.50 -5.91 21.41
C GLY A 19 10.22 -4.43 21.63
N MET A 20 9.26 -4.10 22.49
CA MET A 20 8.95 -2.71 22.86
C MET A 20 10.16 -2.03 23.52
N LEU A 21 10.82 -2.70 24.47
CA LEU A 21 12.02 -2.19 25.12
C LEU A 21 13.13 -1.92 24.09
N PHE A 22 13.37 -2.84 23.17
CA PHE A 22 14.39 -2.65 22.13
C PHE A 22 14.10 -1.40 21.28
N HIS A 23 12.85 -1.21 20.84
CA HIS A 23 12.45 -0.04 20.06
C HIS A 23 12.63 1.26 20.85
N SER A 24 12.20 1.31 22.12
CA SER A 24 12.39 2.49 22.98
C SER A 24 13.86 2.86 23.20
N LEU A 25 14.77 1.87 23.14
CA LEU A 25 16.22 2.09 23.27
C LEU A 25 16.92 2.41 21.95
N TYR A 26 16.36 1.97 20.82
CA TYR A 26 16.93 2.19 19.51
C TYR A 26 16.68 3.62 19.01
N ASP A 27 15.50 4.17 19.32
CA ASP A 27 15.12 5.55 19.00
C ASP A 27 14.50 6.23 20.22
N GLU A 28 15.34 6.93 20.99
CA GLU A 28 14.93 7.66 22.21
C GLU A 28 13.96 8.82 21.91
N GLN A 29 13.86 9.27 20.66
CA GLN A 29 12.91 10.31 20.24
C GLN A 29 11.57 9.72 19.78
N SER A 30 11.47 8.40 19.65
CA SER A 30 10.26 7.72 19.22
C SER A 30 9.15 7.91 20.24
N ARG A 31 7.94 8.20 19.74
CA ARG A 31 6.71 8.18 20.55
C ARG A 31 6.02 6.83 20.56
N ALA A 32 6.61 5.82 19.92
CA ALA A 32 6.02 4.48 19.87
C ALA A 32 5.80 3.95 21.29
N TYR A 33 4.64 3.30 21.49
CA TYR A 33 4.23 2.69 22.77
C TYR A 33 3.94 3.67 23.91
N PHE A 34 3.93 4.98 23.64
CA PHE A 34 3.35 5.95 24.57
C PHE A 34 1.85 6.05 24.33
N GLU A 35 1.06 5.63 25.31
CA GLU A 35 -0.39 5.63 25.24
C GLU A 35 -0.95 6.80 26.03
N GLN A 36 -1.78 7.63 25.41
CA GLN A 36 -2.45 8.73 26.08
C GLN A 36 -3.96 8.70 25.81
N ALA A 37 -4.73 8.57 26.89
CA ALA A 37 -6.17 8.76 26.86
C ALA A 37 -6.53 10.10 27.52
N SER A 38 -7.54 10.77 27.00
CA SER A 38 -8.12 11.95 27.63
C SER A 38 -9.64 11.90 27.61
N PHE A 39 -10.27 12.37 28.68
CA PHE A 39 -11.73 12.39 28.79
C PHE A 39 -12.19 13.49 29.74
N THR A 40 -13.42 13.97 29.51
CA THR A 40 -14.06 14.99 30.33
C THR A 40 -14.87 14.33 31.44
N ILE A 41 -14.66 14.76 32.69
CA ILE A 41 -15.49 14.39 33.84
C ILE A 41 -16.42 15.56 34.16
N HIS A 42 -17.72 15.32 34.11
CA HIS A 42 -18.76 16.29 34.47
C HIS A 42 -19.44 15.90 35.77
N GLY A 43 -19.39 16.76 36.78
CA GLY A 43 -19.98 16.55 38.10
C GLY A 43 -19.00 16.79 39.23
N GLN A 44 -19.29 16.23 40.40
CA GLN A 44 -18.44 16.37 41.60
C GLN A 44 -17.39 15.25 41.64
N LEU A 45 -16.13 15.64 41.64
CA LEU A 45 -14.99 14.72 41.71
C LEU A 45 -14.27 14.88 43.06
N ASP A 46 -14.21 13.81 43.84
CA ASP A 46 -13.45 13.77 45.08
C ASP A 46 -12.01 13.33 44.77
N LEU A 47 -11.09 14.30 44.73
CA LEU A 47 -9.69 14.07 44.36
C LEU A 47 -8.93 13.21 45.38
N GLU A 48 -9.26 13.32 46.68
CA GLU A 48 -8.60 12.51 47.71
C GLU A 48 -9.02 11.04 47.56
N ARG A 49 -10.31 10.81 47.32
CA ARG A 49 -10.84 9.49 47.00
C ARG A 49 -10.27 8.96 45.69
N PHE A 50 -10.11 9.81 44.67
CA PHE A 50 -9.51 9.44 43.40
C PHE A 50 -8.07 8.93 43.61
N GLN A 51 -7.24 9.67 44.34
CA GLN A 51 -5.88 9.27 44.70
C GLN A 51 -5.86 7.93 45.45
N LYS A 52 -6.66 7.78 46.50
CA LYS A 52 -6.76 6.51 47.27
C LYS A 52 -7.20 5.33 46.40
N SER A 53 -8.08 5.58 45.44
CA SER A 53 -8.53 4.55 44.50
C SER A 53 -7.41 4.11 43.57
N MET A 54 -6.60 5.05 43.07
CA MET A 54 -5.39 4.74 42.28
C MET A 54 -4.36 3.97 43.10
N ASP A 55 -4.14 4.33 44.36
CA ASP A 55 -3.23 3.59 45.24
C ASP A 55 -3.68 2.13 45.44
N ALA A 56 -4.98 1.90 45.62
CA ALA A 56 -5.54 0.55 45.72
C ALA A 56 -5.41 -0.25 44.42
N VAL A 57 -5.55 0.40 43.25
CA VAL A 57 -5.29 -0.23 41.93
C VAL A 57 -3.82 -0.64 41.80
N PHE A 58 -2.88 0.19 42.24
CA PHE A 58 -1.44 -0.13 42.22
C PHE A 58 -1.07 -1.27 43.17
N GLU A 59 -1.72 -1.37 44.33
CA GLU A 59 -1.54 -2.50 45.24
C GLU A 59 -2.10 -3.79 44.65
N ARG A 60 -3.25 -3.69 43.96
CA ARG A 60 -3.95 -4.83 43.35
C ARG A 60 -3.20 -5.41 42.14
N TYR A 61 -2.58 -4.57 41.32
CA TYR A 61 -1.95 -4.99 40.07
C TYR A 61 -0.43 -4.77 40.10
N GLU A 62 0.32 -5.85 40.29
CA GLU A 62 1.80 -5.86 40.39
C GLU A 62 2.50 -5.16 39.22
N ILE A 63 1.92 -5.23 38.02
CA ILE A 63 2.54 -4.66 36.82
C ILE A 63 2.74 -3.14 36.93
N PHE A 64 1.84 -2.41 37.60
CA PHE A 64 1.98 -0.97 37.81
C PHE A 64 3.10 -0.59 38.78
N ARG A 65 3.53 -1.55 39.62
CA ARG A 65 4.68 -1.40 40.51
C ARG A 65 5.98 -1.95 39.89
N THR A 66 5.94 -2.37 38.62
CA THR A 66 7.08 -3.02 37.97
C THR A 66 8.01 -2.01 37.30
N ALA A 67 9.32 -2.23 37.44
CA ALA A 67 10.38 -1.53 36.71
C ALA A 67 11.08 -2.50 35.75
N PHE A 68 11.57 -1.98 34.62
CA PHE A 68 12.27 -2.78 33.60
C PHE A 68 13.76 -2.48 33.66
N ILE A 69 14.53 -3.41 34.24
CA ILE A 69 15.98 -3.27 34.39
C ILE A 69 16.68 -3.89 33.19
N TYR A 70 17.42 -3.07 32.45
CA TYR A 70 18.16 -3.50 31.25
C TYR A 70 19.62 -3.02 31.24
N LYS A 71 19.97 -1.99 32.02
CA LYS A 71 21.36 -1.54 32.19
C LYS A 71 22.08 -2.45 33.19
N ASN A 72 23.33 -2.78 32.91
CA ASN A 72 24.21 -3.58 33.78
C ASN A 72 23.67 -4.99 34.13
N VAL A 73 22.80 -5.55 33.30
CA VAL A 73 22.31 -6.92 33.40
C VAL A 73 22.52 -7.65 32.09
N ALA A 74 22.77 -8.96 32.13
CA ALA A 74 23.00 -9.75 30.92
C ALA A 74 21.76 -9.89 30.04
N LYS A 75 20.57 -9.88 30.66
CA LYS A 75 19.28 -9.90 29.98
C LYS A 75 18.30 -9.00 30.74
N PRO A 76 17.41 -8.26 30.06
CA PRO A 76 16.41 -7.42 30.71
C PRO A 76 15.55 -8.20 31.71
N ARG A 77 15.11 -7.54 32.78
CA ARG A 77 14.26 -8.11 33.84
C ARG A 77 13.13 -7.18 34.23
N GLN A 78 11.97 -7.77 34.50
CA GLN A 78 10.88 -7.14 35.22
C GLN A 78 11.18 -7.28 36.71
N VAL A 79 11.17 -6.16 37.44
CA VAL A 79 11.37 -6.12 38.88
C VAL A 79 10.13 -5.50 39.52
N VAL A 80 9.34 -6.34 40.19
CA VAL A 80 8.13 -5.92 40.90
C VAL A 80 8.55 -5.32 42.24
N LEU A 81 8.15 -4.08 42.50
CA LEU A 81 8.40 -3.41 43.77
C LEU A 81 7.26 -3.67 44.75
N LYS A 82 7.57 -3.84 46.05
CA LYS A 82 6.54 -3.98 47.08
C LYS A 82 5.67 -2.73 47.21
N HIS A 83 6.25 -1.55 47.08
CA HIS A 83 5.51 -0.31 47.19
C HIS A 83 5.92 0.65 46.07
N ARG A 84 4.92 1.12 45.33
CA ARG A 84 5.06 2.16 44.31
C ARG A 84 3.71 2.86 44.17
N HIS A 85 3.74 4.18 44.15
CA HIS A 85 2.52 5.00 44.13
C HIS A 85 2.46 5.83 42.84
N CYS A 86 1.25 5.96 42.29
CA CYS A 86 0.97 6.94 41.25
C CYS A 86 0.42 8.21 41.90
N HIS A 87 1.21 9.28 41.89
CA HIS A 87 0.72 10.58 42.31
C HIS A 87 -0.19 11.16 41.23
N VAL A 88 -1.45 11.44 41.60
CA VAL A 88 -2.42 12.09 40.72
C VAL A 88 -2.14 13.58 40.71
N HIS A 89 -1.65 14.07 39.57
CA HIS A 89 -1.41 15.49 39.38
C HIS A 89 -2.75 16.23 39.30
N PHE A 90 -2.85 17.38 39.96
CA PHE A 90 -4.03 18.24 39.90
C PHE A 90 -3.63 19.68 39.62
N GLU A 91 -4.29 20.31 38.67
CA GLU A 91 -4.10 21.71 38.33
C GLU A 91 -5.46 22.41 38.12
N ASP A 92 -5.64 23.58 38.74
CA ASP A 92 -6.85 24.39 38.59
C ASP A 92 -6.65 25.49 37.54
N ILE A 93 -7.19 25.25 36.34
CA ILE A 93 -7.16 26.19 35.22
C ILE A 93 -8.52 26.87 34.99
N SER A 94 -9.45 26.73 35.94
CA SER A 94 -10.81 27.26 35.80
C SER A 94 -10.87 28.79 35.75
N HIS A 95 -9.81 29.45 36.19
CA HIS A 95 -9.62 30.90 36.17
C HIS A 95 -9.26 31.46 34.78
N LEU A 96 -8.84 30.62 33.83
CA LEU A 96 -8.50 31.02 32.46
C LEU A 96 -9.76 31.22 31.60
N ASN A 97 -9.63 31.88 30.45
CA ASN A 97 -10.69 31.90 29.43
C ASN A 97 -10.70 30.57 28.65
N GLU A 98 -11.79 30.25 27.94
CA GLU A 98 -11.94 28.95 27.24
C GLU A 98 -10.81 28.64 26.25
N ARG A 99 -10.38 29.62 25.44
CA ARG A 99 -9.30 29.41 24.47
C ARG A 99 -7.97 29.08 25.15
N ASP A 100 -7.68 29.75 26.26
CA ASP A 100 -6.47 29.50 27.04
C ASP A 100 -6.55 28.16 27.80
N LYS A 101 -7.74 27.72 28.22
CA LYS A 101 -7.93 26.37 28.80
C LYS A 101 -7.69 25.27 27.78
N GLU A 102 -8.23 25.41 26.58
CA GLU A 102 -7.99 24.50 25.45
C GLU A 102 -6.50 24.43 25.14
N HIS A 103 -5.85 25.59 24.97
CA HIS A 103 -4.42 25.65 24.70
C HIS A 103 -3.58 25.04 25.82
N CYS A 104 -3.90 25.33 27.09
CA CYS A 104 -3.20 24.77 28.25
C CYS A 104 -3.36 23.24 28.32
N THR A 105 -4.55 22.73 28.06
CA THR A 105 -4.82 21.28 28.07
C THR A 105 -4.05 20.56 26.95
N GLU A 106 -4.06 21.09 25.73
CA GLU A 106 -3.30 20.50 24.62
C GLU A 106 -1.79 20.64 24.81
N ALA A 107 -1.32 21.77 25.35
CA ALA A 107 0.09 21.94 25.71
C ALA A 107 0.53 20.96 26.80
N PHE A 108 -0.31 20.70 27.81
CA PHE A 108 -0.04 19.70 28.84
C PHE A 108 0.08 18.30 28.24
N LYS A 109 -0.89 17.90 27.41
CA LYS A 109 -0.88 16.60 26.71
C LYS A 109 0.42 16.41 25.93
N GLU A 110 0.82 17.40 25.14
CA GLU A 110 2.02 17.37 24.32
C GLU A 110 3.32 17.40 25.14
N GLN A 111 3.35 18.18 26.23
CA GLN A 111 4.48 18.18 27.16
C GLN A 111 4.64 16.81 27.84
N ASP A 112 3.54 16.17 28.22
CA ASP A 112 3.59 14.86 28.85
C ASP A 112 4.03 13.76 27.88
N LYS A 113 3.61 13.82 26.61
CA LYS A 113 4.10 12.96 25.53
C LYS A 113 5.60 13.14 25.31
N SER A 114 6.05 14.39 25.16
CA SER A 114 7.47 14.70 24.92
C SER A 114 8.39 14.35 26.08
N ARG A 115 7.86 14.35 27.32
CA ARG A 115 8.60 13.89 28.49
C ARG A 115 8.88 12.38 28.46
N GLY A 116 7.99 11.57 27.88
CA GLY A 116 8.14 10.12 27.81
C GLY A 116 8.20 9.44 29.18
N PHE A 117 8.82 8.25 29.24
CA PHE A 117 9.04 7.47 30.47
C PHE A 117 10.44 6.85 30.47
N ASP A 118 11.18 6.95 31.58
CA ASP A 118 12.33 6.07 31.80
C ASP A 118 11.84 4.72 32.37
N LEU A 119 11.88 3.68 31.53
CA LEU A 119 11.42 2.33 31.84
C LEU A 119 12.09 1.71 33.08
N GLN A 120 13.27 2.17 33.47
CA GLN A 120 14.01 1.65 34.61
C GLN A 120 13.67 2.33 35.94
N THR A 121 13.27 3.61 35.92
CA THR A 121 13.13 4.42 37.15
C THR A 121 11.75 5.01 37.36
N ASP A 122 11.03 5.34 36.28
CA ASP A 122 9.77 6.07 36.36
C ASP A 122 8.58 5.17 36.68
N VAL A 123 7.58 5.71 37.37
CA VAL A 123 6.25 5.11 37.41
C VAL A 123 5.68 5.22 35.99
N LEU A 124 5.45 4.08 35.34
CA LEU A 124 5.14 4.02 33.91
C LEU A 124 3.67 4.32 33.58
N MET A 125 2.98 4.96 34.52
CA MET A 125 1.63 5.48 34.39
C MET A 125 1.55 6.80 35.15
N ARG A 126 0.91 7.80 34.54
CA ARG A 126 0.65 9.13 35.10
C ARG A 126 -0.81 9.48 34.89
N ILE A 127 -1.46 10.00 35.93
CA ILE A 127 -2.80 10.57 35.85
C ILE A 127 -2.72 12.05 36.21
N SER A 128 -3.31 12.88 35.36
CA SER A 128 -3.38 14.33 35.55
C SER A 128 -4.82 14.81 35.42
N ILE A 129 -5.28 15.63 36.36
CA ILE A 129 -6.64 16.17 36.41
C ILE A 129 -6.56 17.69 36.33
N LEU A 130 -7.07 18.24 35.22
CA LEU A 130 -7.17 19.69 35.00
C LEU A 130 -8.59 20.13 35.32
N LYS A 131 -8.78 21.00 36.31
CA LYS A 131 -10.09 21.56 36.62
C LYS A 131 -10.42 22.72 35.67
N TRP A 132 -11.45 22.53 34.85
CA TRP A 132 -11.92 23.50 33.85
C TRP A 132 -13.03 24.42 34.37
N ALA A 133 -13.86 23.90 35.28
CA ALA A 133 -14.96 24.60 35.94
C ALA A 133 -15.24 23.94 37.30
N PRO A 134 -16.13 24.49 38.16
CA PRO A 134 -16.47 23.87 39.45
C PRO A 134 -16.91 22.41 39.36
N ASP A 135 -17.58 22.03 38.28
CA ASP A 135 -18.14 20.70 37.99
C ASP A 135 -17.64 20.11 36.66
N ARG A 136 -16.48 20.58 36.17
CA ARG A 136 -15.88 20.09 34.92
C ARG A 136 -14.39 19.90 35.07
N TYR A 137 -13.93 18.69 34.78
CA TYR A 137 -12.52 18.31 34.83
C TYR A 137 -12.14 17.63 33.51
N VAL A 138 -10.89 17.76 33.11
CA VAL A 138 -10.28 16.95 32.06
C VAL A 138 -9.27 16.02 32.71
N CYS A 139 -9.46 14.73 32.54
CA CYS A 139 -8.52 13.71 32.97
C CYS A 139 -7.62 13.34 31.80
N ILE A 140 -6.32 13.34 32.03
CA ILE A 140 -5.29 12.88 31.10
C ILE A 140 -4.60 11.68 31.74
N TRP A 141 -4.76 10.53 31.10
CA TRP A 141 -4.16 9.27 31.50
C TRP A 141 -3.06 8.92 30.50
N SER A 142 -1.82 8.87 30.96
CA SER A 142 -0.68 8.45 30.15
C SER A 142 -0.02 7.22 30.73
N HIS A 143 0.33 6.25 29.90
CA HIS A 143 1.10 5.08 30.33
C HIS A 143 1.98 4.54 29.21
N HIS A 144 3.00 3.76 29.58
CA HIS A 144 3.77 3.03 28.59
C HIS A 144 3.11 1.68 28.29
N HIS A 145 2.93 1.36 27.01
CA HIS A 145 2.22 0.16 26.55
C HIS A 145 2.87 -1.14 27.05
N ILE A 146 4.16 -1.13 27.40
CA ILE A 146 4.89 -2.26 28.01
C ILE A 146 4.23 -2.80 29.30
N LEU A 147 3.43 -1.97 29.99
CA LEU A 147 2.70 -2.37 31.19
C LEU A 147 1.48 -3.23 30.86
N MET A 148 0.69 -2.84 29.85
CA MET A 148 -0.61 -3.46 29.60
C MET A 148 -1.13 -3.16 28.19
N ASP A 149 -2.06 -3.99 27.72
CA ASP A 149 -2.76 -3.80 26.45
C ASP A 149 -4.13 -3.11 26.59
N GLY A 150 -4.71 -2.71 25.46
CA GLY A 150 -6.01 -2.01 25.43
C GLY A 150 -7.17 -2.79 26.06
N TRP A 151 -7.11 -4.13 26.11
CA TRP A 151 -8.08 -4.95 26.83
C TRP A 151 -8.00 -4.72 28.34
N CYS A 152 -6.77 -4.65 28.88
CA CYS A 152 -6.53 -4.36 30.29
C CYS A 152 -7.08 -3.01 30.73
N LEU A 153 -7.10 -2.01 29.84
CA LEU A 153 -7.57 -0.66 30.17
C LEU A 153 -9.03 -0.69 30.69
N GLY A 154 -9.91 -1.44 30.03
CA GLY A 154 -11.30 -1.60 30.48
C GLY A 154 -11.41 -2.29 31.84
N ILE A 155 -10.58 -3.32 32.10
CA ILE A 155 -10.52 -4.01 33.41
C ILE A 155 -10.11 -3.04 34.51
N VAL A 156 -9.06 -2.26 34.27
CA VAL A 156 -8.49 -1.33 35.25
C VAL A 156 -9.49 -0.20 35.53
N ILE A 157 -10.15 0.33 34.50
CA ILE A 157 -11.20 1.35 34.66
C ILE A 157 -12.36 0.80 35.49
N LYS A 158 -12.84 -0.41 35.18
CA LYS A 158 -13.93 -1.05 35.94
C LYS A 158 -13.58 -1.20 37.42
N ASP A 159 -12.41 -1.74 37.71
CA ASP A 159 -11.95 -1.96 39.09
C ASP A 159 -11.71 -0.62 39.82
N PHE A 160 -11.12 0.36 39.15
CA PHE A 160 -10.92 1.71 39.68
C PHE A 160 -12.26 2.34 40.11
N LEU A 161 -13.27 2.28 39.22
CA LEU A 161 -14.58 2.85 39.47
C LEU A 161 -15.30 2.14 40.62
N TYR A 162 -15.22 0.82 40.70
CA TYR A 162 -15.75 0.05 41.81
C TYR A 162 -15.08 0.45 43.14
N ILE A 163 -13.75 0.54 43.16
CA ILE A 163 -12.99 0.96 44.35
C ILE A 163 -13.41 2.37 44.78
N TYR A 164 -13.47 3.31 43.83
CA TYR A 164 -13.90 4.67 44.08
C TYR A 164 -15.31 4.70 44.69
N GLN A 165 -16.23 3.89 44.17
CA GLN A 165 -17.60 3.81 44.68
C GLN A 165 -17.70 3.23 46.10
N GLU A 166 -16.86 2.25 46.45
CA GLU A 166 -16.89 1.63 47.78
C GLU A 166 -16.24 2.51 48.84
N LEU A 167 -15.11 3.15 48.51
CA LEU A 167 -14.54 4.24 49.31
C LEU A 167 -15.54 5.41 49.43
N GLY A 168 -16.37 5.60 48.38
CA GLY A 168 -17.66 6.30 48.34
C GLY A 168 -18.48 6.23 49.61
N LYS A 169 -18.72 4.98 49.99
CA LYS A 169 -19.66 4.56 51.02
C LYS A 169 -18.96 4.30 52.36
N GLY A 170 -17.66 4.62 52.46
CA GLY A 170 -16.84 4.31 53.63
C GLY A 170 -16.59 2.80 53.82
N ARG A 171 -16.67 2.01 52.75
CA ARG A 171 -16.44 0.56 52.77
C ARG A 171 -15.09 0.24 52.13
N LEU A 172 -14.49 -0.87 52.54
CA LEU A 172 -13.33 -1.43 51.84
C LEU A 172 -13.82 -2.16 50.58
N PRO A 173 -13.13 -2.00 49.43
CA PRO A 173 -13.50 -2.69 48.21
C PRO A 173 -13.33 -4.20 48.37
N ASP A 174 -14.37 -4.96 48.02
CA ASP A 174 -14.36 -6.43 47.99
C ASP A 174 -14.31 -6.90 46.53
N LEU A 175 -13.09 -7.00 45.99
CA LEU A 175 -12.85 -7.48 44.64
C LEU A 175 -12.24 -8.88 44.67
N PRO A 176 -12.59 -9.76 43.72
CA PRO A 176 -12.01 -11.10 43.64
C PRO A 176 -10.49 -11.02 43.44
N PRO A 177 -9.74 -12.05 43.87
CA PRO A 177 -8.29 -12.09 43.68
C PRO A 177 -7.94 -12.14 42.18
N VAL A 178 -6.86 -11.46 41.81
CA VAL A 178 -6.33 -11.44 40.42
C VAL A 178 -5.11 -12.34 40.34
N GLN A 179 -4.97 -13.06 39.23
CA GLN A 179 -3.73 -13.79 38.93
C GLN A 179 -2.61 -12.79 38.58
N PRO A 180 -1.42 -12.89 39.22
CA PRO A 180 -0.31 -11.99 38.92
C PRO A 180 0.23 -12.23 37.51
N TYR A 181 0.68 -11.18 36.83
CA TYR A 181 1.23 -11.28 35.48
C TYR A 181 2.44 -12.22 35.38
N GLY A 182 3.21 -12.36 36.47
CA GLY A 182 4.29 -13.36 36.58
C GLY A 182 3.83 -14.81 36.33
N THR A 183 2.56 -15.15 36.52
CA THR A 183 1.99 -16.46 36.15
C THR A 183 2.00 -16.67 34.64
N TYR A 184 1.62 -15.66 33.87
CA TYR A 184 1.70 -15.69 32.40
C TYR A 184 3.16 -15.81 31.93
N ILE A 185 4.08 -15.06 32.54
CA ILE A 185 5.51 -15.15 32.20
C ILE A 185 6.06 -16.56 32.46
N LYS A 186 5.68 -17.20 33.58
CA LYS A 186 6.07 -18.58 33.87
C LYS A 186 5.54 -19.56 32.82
N TRP A 187 4.27 -19.42 32.42
CA TRP A 187 3.69 -20.22 31.34
C TRP A 187 4.43 -19.98 30.02
N LEU A 188 4.71 -18.73 29.66
CA LEU A 188 5.39 -18.36 28.42
C LEU A 188 6.79 -18.97 28.32
N MET A 189 7.53 -19.02 29.43
CA MET A 189 8.87 -19.61 29.48
C MET A 189 8.88 -21.14 29.43
N GLN A 190 7.72 -21.80 29.60
CA GLN A 190 7.58 -23.25 29.49
C GLN A 190 7.22 -23.74 28.08
N GLN A 191 6.96 -22.81 27.15
CA GLN A 191 6.54 -23.16 25.80
C GLN A 191 7.72 -23.66 24.93
N ASP A 192 7.42 -24.57 23.99
CA ASP A 192 8.41 -25.14 23.09
C ASP A 192 8.73 -24.19 21.92
N ARG A 193 9.87 -23.50 22.03
CA ARG A 193 10.32 -22.55 21.02
C ARG A 193 10.75 -23.21 19.71
N GLU A 194 11.25 -24.45 19.75
CA GLU A 194 11.69 -25.14 18.54
C GLU A 194 10.49 -25.57 17.71
N GLU A 195 9.47 -26.11 18.36
CA GLU A 195 8.20 -26.48 17.71
C GLU A 195 7.52 -25.26 17.08
N ALA A 196 7.43 -24.14 17.82
CA ALA A 196 6.87 -22.89 17.28
C ALA A 196 7.68 -22.34 16.10
N ALA A 197 9.01 -22.39 16.16
CA ALA A 197 9.88 -21.98 15.06
C ALA A 197 9.62 -22.82 13.80
N GLU A 198 9.52 -24.15 13.94
CA GLU A 198 9.22 -25.05 12.83
C GLU A 198 7.83 -24.78 12.23
N TYR A 199 6.82 -24.54 13.06
CA TYR A 199 5.47 -24.17 12.62
C TYR A 199 5.51 -22.91 11.73
N TRP A 200 6.09 -21.82 12.24
CA TRP A 200 6.13 -20.54 11.53
C TRP A 200 6.97 -20.60 10.25
N LYS A 201 8.11 -21.32 10.29
CA LYS A 201 8.94 -21.57 9.11
C LYS A 201 8.16 -22.31 8.02
N LYS A 202 7.40 -23.34 8.39
CA LYS A 202 6.54 -24.08 7.46
C LYS A 202 5.41 -23.21 6.93
N ARG A 203 4.74 -22.43 7.79
CA ARG A 203 3.62 -21.55 7.42
C ARG A 203 4.01 -20.50 6.40
N LEU A 204 5.22 -19.96 6.50
CA LEU A 204 5.77 -18.92 5.62
C LEU A 204 6.63 -19.45 4.48
N GLN A 205 6.71 -20.77 4.31
CA GLN A 205 7.51 -21.38 3.26
C GLN A 205 7.08 -20.89 1.88
N HIS A 206 8.05 -20.59 1.01
CA HIS A 206 7.85 -20.06 -0.35
C HIS A 206 7.22 -18.65 -0.42
N PHE A 207 7.08 -17.93 0.69
CA PHE A 207 6.73 -16.51 0.66
C PHE A 207 8.02 -15.66 0.53
N GLU A 208 8.31 -15.24 -0.70
CA GLU A 208 9.59 -14.59 -1.05
C GLU A 208 9.45 -13.13 -1.50
N LYS A 209 8.21 -12.63 -1.62
CA LYS A 209 7.95 -11.27 -2.09
C LYS A 209 6.98 -10.56 -1.15
N ALA A 210 7.40 -9.43 -0.60
CA ALA A 210 6.55 -8.60 0.24
C ALA A 210 5.32 -8.09 -0.53
N THR A 211 4.23 -7.90 0.19
CA THR A 211 2.96 -7.38 -0.34
C THR A 211 2.53 -6.11 0.38
N PRO A 212 3.30 -5.02 0.26
CA PRO A 212 3.00 -3.78 0.95
C PRO A 212 1.72 -3.13 0.41
N LEU A 213 1.18 -2.19 1.18
CA LEU A 213 0.24 -1.21 0.67
C LEU A 213 0.95 -0.29 -0.36
N PRO A 214 0.22 0.32 -1.30
CA PRO A 214 0.80 1.30 -2.22
C PRO A 214 1.42 2.50 -1.47
N LYS A 215 2.74 2.67 -1.61
CA LYS A 215 3.52 3.73 -0.96
C LYS A 215 3.93 4.83 -1.93
N ARG A 216 4.29 5.98 -1.36
CA ARG A 216 4.91 7.11 -2.08
C ARG A 216 6.43 6.96 -2.18
N THR A 217 7.06 6.43 -1.13
CA THR A 217 8.51 6.22 -1.02
C THR A 217 8.79 5.01 -0.10
N ASP A 218 9.92 4.35 -0.32
CA ASP A 218 10.40 3.23 0.51
C ASP A 218 11.15 3.70 1.77
N GLN A 219 11.45 5.00 1.88
CA GLN A 219 12.11 5.57 3.07
C GLN A 219 11.07 5.86 4.16
N MET A 220 11.46 5.68 5.43
CA MET A 220 10.76 6.25 6.60
C MET A 220 10.93 7.76 6.59
N PRO A 221 9.88 8.58 6.41
CA PRO A 221 10.13 10.01 6.34
C PRO A 221 9.58 10.71 7.57
N ASP A 222 10.27 11.79 7.93
CA ASP A 222 9.71 12.97 8.57
C ASP A 222 8.35 13.29 7.94
N GLY A 223 7.28 12.86 8.60
CA GLY A 223 5.92 12.96 8.09
C GLY A 223 4.94 12.96 9.24
N THR A 224 3.90 13.78 9.13
CA THR A 224 2.83 13.86 10.11
C THR A 224 2.03 12.56 10.14
N LEU A 225 1.64 12.13 11.33
CA LEU A 225 0.65 11.07 11.50
C LEU A 225 -0.71 11.61 11.06
N GLU A 226 -1.33 10.98 10.06
CA GLU A 226 -2.67 11.28 9.60
C GLU A 226 -3.60 10.08 9.82
N GLN A 227 -4.91 10.35 9.76
CA GLN A 227 -5.93 9.31 9.92
C GLN A 227 -7.04 9.42 8.89
N ILE A 228 -7.51 8.26 8.43
CA ILE A 228 -8.73 8.13 7.64
C ILE A 228 -9.68 7.22 8.40
N THR A 229 -10.93 7.65 8.55
CA THR A 229 -11.98 6.87 9.20
C THR A 229 -13.14 6.67 8.24
N PHE A 230 -13.65 5.44 8.18
CA PHE A 230 -14.86 5.11 7.48
C PHE A 230 -15.59 3.96 8.17
N SER A 231 -16.80 3.68 7.71
CA SER A 231 -17.60 2.60 8.24
C SER A 231 -18.27 1.77 7.15
N ILE A 232 -18.46 0.50 7.45
CA ILE A 232 -19.32 -0.41 6.70
C ILE A 232 -20.68 -0.39 7.42
N PRO A 233 -21.77 0.03 6.76
CA PRO A 233 -23.05 0.24 7.43
C PRO A 233 -23.63 -1.04 8.05
N GLU A 234 -24.66 -0.86 8.88
CA GLU A 234 -25.23 -1.95 9.67
C GLU A 234 -25.75 -3.12 8.83
N LYS A 235 -26.37 -2.82 7.68
CA LYS A 235 -26.90 -3.85 6.79
C LYS A 235 -25.77 -4.73 6.26
N GLU A 236 -24.72 -4.13 5.70
CA GLU A 236 -23.57 -4.82 5.14
C GLU A 236 -22.78 -5.55 6.23
N THR A 237 -22.63 -4.94 7.40
CA THR A 237 -21.99 -5.58 8.57
C THR A 237 -22.73 -6.85 8.99
N SER A 238 -24.07 -6.81 9.01
CA SER A 238 -24.89 -7.99 9.33
C SER A 238 -24.74 -9.10 8.28
N GLU A 239 -24.69 -8.75 6.99
CA GLU A 239 -24.45 -9.75 5.94
C GLU A 239 -23.04 -10.36 6.03
N LEU A 240 -22.01 -9.57 6.31
CA LEU A 240 -20.65 -10.09 6.55
C LEU A 240 -20.60 -11.04 7.76
N GLN A 241 -21.35 -10.76 8.82
CA GLN A 241 -21.49 -11.66 9.97
C GLN A 241 -22.15 -12.99 9.59
N LYS A 242 -23.17 -12.97 8.71
CA LYS A 242 -23.79 -14.20 8.20
C LYS A 242 -22.81 -15.01 7.35
N ILE A 243 -22.01 -14.36 6.51
CA ILE A 243 -20.97 -15.04 5.73
C ILE A 243 -19.92 -15.68 6.66
N ALA A 244 -19.50 -14.94 7.70
CA ALA A 244 -18.59 -15.46 8.71
C ALA A 244 -19.17 -16.73 9.36
N ALA A 245 -20.41 -16.66 9.87
CA ALA A 245 -21.09 -17.79 10.49
C ALA A 245 -21.26 -18.99 9.55
N ALA A 246 -21.65 -18.76 8.29
CA ALA A 246 -21.80 -19.82 7.29
C ALA A 246 -20.46 -20.50 6.94
N SER A 247 -19.35 -19.77 7.06
CA SER A 247 -17.98 -20.26 6.82
C SER A 247 -17.32 -20.81 8.10
N GLY A 248 -18.04 -20.87 9.22
CA GLY A 248 -17.48 -21.27 10.52
C GLY A 248 -16.40 -20.33 11.05
N ALA A 249 -16.40 -19.07 10.63
CA ALA A 249 -15.35 -18.08 10.84
C ALA A 249 -15.82 -16.87 11.65
N THR A 250 -14.86 -16.05 12.07
CA THR A 250 -15.14 -14.77 12.75
C THR A 250 -15.25 -13.61 11.75
N LEU A 251 -15.89 -12.50 12.17
CA LEU A 251 -15.92 -11.26 11.39
C LEU A 251 -14.51 -10.71 11.12
N ASN A 252 -13.57 -10.90 12.06
CA ASN A 252 -12.17 -10.55 11.87
C ASN A 252 -11.56 -11.31 10.69
N THR A 253 -11.78 -12.63 10.61
CA THR A 253 -11.29 -13.47 9.50
C THR A 253 -11.84 -13.02 8.15
N VAL A 254 -13.12 -12.65 8.09
CA VAL A 254 -13.75 -12.09 6.87
C VAL A 254 -13.08 -10.78 6.45
N PHE A 255 -12.86 -9.86 7.40
CA PHE A 255 -12.18 -8.60 7.12
C PHE A 255 -10.73 -8.81 6.65
N GLN A 256 -9.98 -9.69 7.33
CA GLN A 256 -8.61 -10.05 6.97
C GLN A 256 -8.53 -10.70 5.58
N ALA A 257 -9.53 -11.50 5.18
CA ALA A 257 -9.61 -12.06 3.84
C ALA A 257 -9.81 -10.96 2.79
N LEU A 258 -10.76 -10.05 3.00
CA LEU A 258 -10.98 -8.89 2.12
C LEU A 258 -9.70 -8.04 2.00
N TRP A 259 -9.04 -7.78 3.13
CA TRP A 259 -7.80 -7.02 3.15
C TRP A 259 -6.65 -7.73 2.40
N GLY A 260 -6.46 -9.03 2.65
CA GLY A 260 -5.45 -9.83 1.95
C GLY A 260 -5.68 -9.89 0.44
N ILE A 261 -6.94 -10.04 -0.01
CA ILE A 261 -7.31 -9.98 -1.43
C ILE A 261 -6.98 -8.60 -2.00
N MET A 262 -7.25 -7.52 -1.27
CA MET A 262 -6.90 -6.16 -1.73
C MET A 262 -5.39 -6.03 -1.96
N LEU A 263 -4.56 -6.50 -1.02
CA LEU A 263 -3.10 -6.51 -1.16
C LEU A 263 -2.63 -7.37 -2.34
N GLN A 264 -3.24 -8.54 -2.54
CA GLN A 264 -2.98 -9.41 -3.68
C GLN A 264 -3.22 -8.68 -5.01
N LYS A 265 -4.31 -7.91 -5.13
CA LYS A 265 -4.62 -7.13 -6.34
C LYS A 265 -3.64 -5.99 -6.57
N PHE A 266 -3.25 -5.24 -5.53
CA PHE A 266 -2.22 -4.20 -5.66
C PHE A 266 -0.87 -4.76 -6.09
N ASN A 267 -0.50 -5.93 -5.56
CA ASN A 267 0.81 -6.54 -5.79
C ASN A 267 0.84 -7.54 -6.95
N ARG A 268 -0.29 -7.75 -7.64
CA ARG A 268 -0.49 -8.67 -8.77
C ARG A 268 -0.02 -10.10 -8.46
N CYS A 269 -0.46 -10.62 -7.32
CA CYS A 269 -0.08 -11.95 -6.82
C CYS A 269 -1.29 -12.65 -6.19
N GLY A 270 -1.16 -13.95 -5.89
CA GLY A 270 -2.19 -14.76 -5.20
C GLY A 270 -1.87 -15.07 -3.74
N ASP A 271 -0.82 -14.45 -3.20
CA ASP A 271 -0.28 -14.71 -1.86
C ASP A 271 0.13 -13.38 -1.24
N ALA A 272 -0.43 -13.05 -0.08
CA ALA A 272 -0.14 -11.79 0.62
C ALA A 272 0.05 -12.02 2.12
N VAL A 273 0.99 -11.27 2.71
CA VAL A 273 1.26 -11.27 4.14
C VAL A 273 1.13 -9.85 4.70
N PHE A 274 0.52 -9.75 5.87
CA PHE A 274 0.46 -8.54 6.69
C PHE A 274 0.47 -8.93 8.18
N GLY A 275 0.69 -7.98 9.07
CA GLY A 275 0.66 -8.26 10.51
C GLY A 275 -0.74 -8.18 11.09
N SER A 276 -1.07 -9.06 12.02
CA SER A 276 -2.25 -8.94 12.87
C SER A 276 -1.82 -8.91 14.33
N VAL A 277 -2.40 -7.98 15.08
CA VAL A 277 -2.31 -7.99 16.54
C VAL A 277 -3.38 -8.93 17.07
N ILE A 278 -2.98 -9.88 17.90
CA ILE A 278 -3.85 -10.86 18.56
C ILE A 278 -3.90 -10.60 20.07
N SER A 279 -4.88 -11.18 20.77
CA SER A 279 -5.01 -10.99 22.24
C SER A 279 -3.84 -11.57 23.03
N GLY A 280 -3.26 -12.68 22.56
CA GLY A 280 -2.17 -13.39 23.25
C GLY A 280 -2.54 -13.92 24.64
N ARG A 281 -3.83 -14.16 24.88
CA ARG A 281 -4.38 -14.72 26.12
C ARG A 281 -4.64 -16.22 25.94
N PRO A 282 -3.72 -17.10 26.38
CA PRO A 282 -3.84 -18.54 26.16
C PRO A 282 -4.96 -19.16 27.00
N SER A 283 -5.78 -20.01 26.38
CA SER A 283 -6.93 -20.63 27.03
C SER A 283 -6.56 -21.60 28.17
N GLU A 284 -5.32 -22.09 28.22
CA GLU A 284 -4.82 -22.96 29.30
C GLU A 284 -4.63 -22.20 30.62
N LEU A 285 -4.49 -20.87 30.57
CA LEU A 285 -4.35 -20.05 31.77
C LEU A 285 -5.72 -19.70 32.33
N LYS A 286 -5.98 -20.21 33.54
CA LYS A 286 -7.21 -19.90 34.28
C LYS A 286 -7.34 -18.39 34.50
N ASP A 287 -8.52 -17.86 34.21
CA ASP A 287 -8.90 -16.45 34.42
C ASP A 287 -7.98 -15.43 33.71
N VAL A 288 -7.29 -15.85 32.63
CA VAL A 288 -6.38 -14.98 31.86
C VAL A 288 -7.04 -13.71 31.34
N GLU A 289 -8.35 -13.77 31.04
CA GLU A 289 -9.14 -12.62 30.58
C GLU A 289 -9.25 -11.49 31.60
N ASN A 290 -9.02 -11.78 32.89
CA ASN A 290 -9.04 -10.80 33.98
C ASN A 290 -7.63 -10.38 34.44
N MET A 291 -6.58 -10.93 33.84
CA MET A 291 -5.20 -10.55 34.16
C MET A 291 -4.83 -9.21 33.52
N VAL A 292 -4.10 -8.38 34.26
CA VAL A 292 -3.58 -7.10 33.78
C VAL A 292 -2.07 -7.21 33.55
N GLY A 293 -1.65 -6.91 32.33
CA GLY A 293 -0.30 -7.09 31.81
C GLY A 293 -0.29 -6.99 30.28
N LEU A 294 0.88 -7.07 29.65
CA LEU A 294 0.97 -7.06 28.19
C LEU A 294 0.85 -8.48 27.61
N PHE A 295 -0.29 -8.79 26.98
CA PHE A 295 -0.54 -10.11 26.37
C PHE A 295 -0.45 -10.07 24.85
N ILE A 296 -0.84 -8.96 24.25
CA ILE A 296 -0.90 -8.84 22.80
C ILE A 296 0.42 -9.26 22.14
N ASN A 297 0.30 -9.90 20.99
CA ASN A 297 1.43 -10.21 20.13
C ASN A 297 1.09 -9.86 18.69
N THR A 298 2.11 -9.62 17.87
CA THR A 298 1.94 -9.43 16.43
C THR A 298 2.39 -10.68 15.70
N ILE A 299 1.51 -11.25 14.88
CA ILE A 299 1.80 -12.43 14.06
C ILE A 299 1.53 -12.14 12.58
N PRO A 300 2.27 -12.77 11.65
CA PRO A 300 1.98 -12.63 10.23
C PRO A 300 0.74 -13.44 9.84
N ILE A 301 -0.18 -12.79 9.13
CA ILE A 301 -1.33 -13.43 8.50
C ILE A 301 -1.03 -13.60 7.02
N ARG A 302 -0.99 -14.84 6.55
CA ARG A 302 -0.74 -15.18 5.14
C ARG A 302 -2.03 -15.62 4.45
N VAL A 303 -2.45 -14.83 3.47
CA VAL A 303 -3.66 -15.06 2.68
C VAL A 303 -3.26 -15.63 1.33
N GLN A 304 -3.60 -16.89 1.08
CA GLN A 304 -3.34 -17.63 -0.16
C GLN A 304 -4.66 -17.99 -0.83
N SER A 305 -4.93 -17.39 -1.99
CA SER A 305 -6.24 -17.48 -2.62
C SER A 305 -6.39 -18.60 -3.65
N ASP A 306 -5.33 -19.29 -4.08
CA ASP A 306 -5.29 -20.54 -4.88
C ASP A 306 -6.59 -20.96 -5.63
N SER A 307 -7.10 -20.11 -6.54
CA SER A 307 -8.38 -20.30 -7.27
C SER A 307 -9.64 -20.52 -6.41
N LEU A 308 -9.58 -20.30 -5.11
CA LEU A 308 -10.67 -20.44 -4.16
C LEU A 308 -11.80 -19.42 -4.40
N SER A 309 -13.00 -19.80 -3.99
CA SER A 309 -14.09 -18.85 -3.73
C SER A 309 -13.78 -18.01 -2.49
N PHE A 310 -14.49 -16.89 -2.31
CA PHE A 310 -14.33 -16.08 -1.10
C PHE A 310 -14.68 -16.88 0.17
N SER A 311 -15.79 -17.61 0.20
CA SER A 311 -16.19 -18.42 1.36
C SER A 311 -15.19 -19.53 1.70
N ASP A 312 -14.61 -20.19 0.68
CA ASP A 312 -13.61 -21.24 0.91
C ASP A 312 -12.31 -20.67 1.45
N LEU A 313 -11.90 -19.49 0.96
CA LEU A 313 -10.74 -18.77 1.50
C LEU A 313 -10.97 -18.39 2.97
N VAL A 314 -12.13 -17.84 3.33
CA VAL A 314 -12.45 -17.49 4.72
C VAL A 314 -12.41 -18.73 5.62
N SER A 315 -12.99 -19.84 5.16
CA SER A 315 -12.99 -21.11 5.92
C SER A 315 -11.58 -21.65 6.14
N ARG A 316 -10.74 -21.61 5.09
CA ARG A 316 -9.31 -21.99 5.19
C ARG A 316 -8.56 -21.08 6.14
N MET A 317 -8.73 -19.76 6.02
CA MET A 317 -8.07 -18.79 6.91
C MET A 317 -8.48 -18.98 8.36
N GLN A 318 -9.75 -19.28 8.65
CA GLN A 318 -10.18 -19.55 10.02
C GLN A 318 -9.47 -20.78 10.61
N LYS A 319 -9.35 -21.85 9.82
CA LYS A 319 -8.61 -23.05 10.23
C LYS A 319 -7.15 -22.72 10.51
N ASP A 320 -6.50 -21.97 9.61
CA ASP A 320 -5.12 -21.54 9.79
C ASP A 320 -4.94 -20.71 11.07
N MET A 321 -5.88 -19.82 11.39
CA MET A 321 -5.85 -18.99 12.61
C MET A 321 -6.01 -19.83 13.87
N THR A 322 -6.89 -20.83 13.87
CA THR A 322 -7.04 -21.75 15.00
C THR A 322 -5.78 -22.61 15.20
N GLU A 323 -5.13 -23.06 14.13
CA GLU A 323 -3.85 -23.76 14.24
C GLU A 323 -2.73 -22.84 14.74
N ALA A 324 -2.72 -21.57 14.33
CA ALA A 324 -1.72 -20.59 14.74
C ALA A 324 -1.81 -20.20 16.22
N GLU A 325 -2.98 -20.35 16.86
CA GLU A 325 -3.21 -19.99 18.27
C GLU A 325 -2.21 -20.68 19.20
N ALA A 326 -1.93 -21.96 18.98
CA ALA A 326 -0.99 -22.76 19.77
C ALA A 326 0.46 -22.26 19.72
N TYR A 327 0.84 -21.52 18.67
CA TYR A 327 2.20 -21.00 18.46
C TYR A 327 2.25 -19.47 18.45
N SER A 328 1.13 -18.85 18.83
CA SER A 328 0.91 -17.42 18.73
C SER A 328 1.72 -16.60 19.74
N TYR A 329 2.31 -17.26 20.73
CA TYR A 329 3.25 -16.67 21.69
C TYR A 329 4.63 -16.40 21.08
N PHE A 330 4.96 -16.98 19.92
CA PHE A 330 6.30 -16.89 19.35
C PHE A 330 6.59 -15.46 18.84
N PRO A 331 7.79 -14.90 19.10
CA PRO A 331 8.06 -13.51 18.78
C PRO A 331 8.15 -13.25 17.27
N LEU A 332 7.57 -12.14 16.84
CA LEU A 332 7.64 -11.70 15.44
C LEU A 332 9.08 -11.59 14.93
N TYR A 333 10.02 -11.08 15.73
CA TYR A 333 11.41 -10.92 15.31
C TYR A 333 12.07 -12.26 14.95
N ASP A 334 11.72 -13.35 15.65
CA ASP A 334 12.22 -14.70 15.34
C ASP A 334 11.52 -15.29 14.11
N ILE A 335 10.22 -15.03 13.96
CA ILE A 335 9.46 -15.39 12.74
C ILE A 335 10.09 -14.72 11.51
N GLN A 336 10.34 -13.42 11.61
CA GLN A 336 11.00 -12.61 10.59
C GLN A 336 12.40 -13.16 10.30
N ALA A 337 13.23 -13.39 11.32
CA ALA A 337 14.58 -13.91 11.17
C ALA A 337 14.66 -15.25 10.42
N GLN A 338 13.60 -16.06 10.44
CA GLN A 338 13.53 -17.33 9.72
C GLN A 338 12.90 -17.22 8.32
N SER A 339 12.16 -16.15 8.05
CA SER A 339 11.57 -15.87 6.74
C SER A 339 12.63 -15.45 5.71
N ALA A 340 12.27 -15.51 4.41
CA ALA A 340 13.10 -15.00 3.32
C ALA A 340 13.22 -13.47 3.33
N LEU A 341 12.17 -12.77 3.79
CA LEU A 341 12.04 -11.32 3.76
C LEU A 341 12.61 -10.62 5.00
N LYS A 342 12.91 -11.36 6.07
CA LYS A 342 13.38 -10.80 7.34
C LYS A 342 12.44 -9.70 7.84
N GLN A 343 12.94 -8.48 8.07
CA GLN A 343 12.18 -7.34 8.58
C GLN A 343 11.12 -6.86 7.58
N GLU A 344 11.25 -7.16 6.29
CA GLU A 344 10.28 -6.78 5.24
C GLU A 344 9.07 -7.74 5.16
N LEU A 345 8.99 -8.75 6.04
CA LEU A 345 7.86 -9.70 6.07
C LEU A 345 6.51 -9.02 6.29
N ILE A 346 6.48 -7.98 7.13
CA ILE A 346 5.28 -7.23 7.50
C ILE A 346 5.52 -5.76 7.24
N ASP A 347 4.64 -5.15 6.44
CA ASP A 347 4.68 -3.73 6.11
C ASP A 347 3.86 -2.86 7.07
N HIS A 348 2.71 -3.38 7.48
CA HIS A 348 1.71 -2.71 8.30
C HIS A 348 0.96 -3.74 9.13
N ILE A 349 0.26 -3.27 10.17
CA ILE A 349 -0.51 -4.12 11.07
C ILE A 349 -2.01 -3.85 10.99
N ILE A 350 -2.79 -4.87 11.27
CA ILE A 350 -4.24 -4.80 11.49
C ILE A 350 -4.53 -5.15 12.95
N VAL A 351 -5.34 -4.33 13.60
CA VAL A 351 -5.81 -4.53 14.97
C VAL A 351 -7.33 -4.64 14.93
N PHE A 352 -7.85 -5.80 15.33
CA PHE A 352 -9.29 -5.99 15.49
C PHE A 352 -9.65 -5.72 16.95
N GLU A 353 -10.20 -4.54 17.22
CA GLU A 353 -10.30 -3.97 18.56
C GLU A 353 -11.64 -4.31 19.22
N ASN A 354 -11.67 -5.41 19.97
CA ASN A 354 -12.81 -5.83 20.80
C ASN A 354 -12.74 -5.24 22.23
N THR A 355 -12.24 -4.01 22.41
CA THR A 355 -11.97 -3.48 23.77
C THR A 355 -13.27 -3.08 24.49
N PRO A 356 -13.46 -3.48 25.76
CA PRO A 356 -14.69 -3.17 26.51
C PRO A 356 -14.74 -1.72 27.02
N THR A 357 -13.68 -0.93 26.86
CA THR A 357 -13.52 0.41 27.45
C THR A 357 -14.72 1.33 27.22
N GLN A 358 -15.20 1.41 25.98
CA GLN A 358 -16.35 2.26 25.66
C GLN A 358 -17.65 1.74 26.30
N GLN A 359 -17.85 0.43 26.34
CA GLN A 359 -19.02 -0.19 26.97
C GLN A 359 -19.03 0.04 28.49
N GLU A 360 -17.87 -0.02 29.14
CA GLU A 360 -17.74 0.26 30.58
C GLU A 360 -18.06 1.73 30.91
N ILE A 361 -17.58 2.67 30.09
CA ILE A 361 -17.90 4.10 30.24
C ILE A 361 -19.40 4.37 30.03
N GLU A 362 -19.98 3.78 29.00
CA GLU A 362 -21.43 3.89 28.73
C GLU A 362 -22.25 3.27 29.87
N GLY A 363 -21.85 2.11 30.39
CA GLY A 363 -22.47 1.46 31.54
C GLY A 363 -22.39 2.32 32.80
N LEU A 364 -21.24 2.93 33.08
CA LEU A 364 -21.06 3.88 34.19
C LEU A 364 -22.05 5.05 34.10
N ASN A 365 -22.15 5.68 32.93
CA ASN A 365 -23.01 6.84 32.72
C ASN A 365 -24.50 6.48 32.87
N GLN A 366 -24.90 5.27 32.46
CA GLN A 366 -26.28 4.79 32.57
C GLN A 366 -26.67 4.40 34.00
N ALA A 367 -25.73 3.82 34.77
CA ALA A 367 -26.00 3.35 36.12
C ALA A 367 -26.26 4.48 37.13
N GLY A 368 -25.87 5.73 36.83
CA GLY A 368 -26.07 6.90 37.71
C GLY A 368 -25.45 6.73 39.10
N SER A 369 -24.47 5.83 39.22
CA SER A 369 -23.91 5.37 40.50
C SER A 369 -22.86 6.32 41.10
N PHE A 370 -22.55 7.40 40.39
CA PHE A 370 -21.54 8.40 40.73
C PHE A 370 -22.14 9.80 40.60
N ASP A 371 -21.61 10.75 41.38
CA ASP A 371 -21.96 12.17 41.29
C ASP A 371 -21.30 12.86 40.07
N PHE A 372 -20.78 12.08 39.12
CA PHE A 372 -20.19 12.53 37.88
C PHE A 372 -20.48 11.57 36.72
N SER A 373 -20.26 12.08 35.50
CA SER A 373 -20.31 11.34 34.23
C SER A 373 -19.01 11.54 33.44
N VAL A 374 -18.67 10.58 32.59
CA VAL A 374 -17.47 10.62 31.73
C VAL A 374 -17.90 10.83 30.28
N LYS A 375 -17.28 11.78 29.58
CA LYS A 375 -17.55 12.13 28.18
C LYS A 375 -16.26 12.33 27.39
N ASP A 376 -16.39 12.44 26.07
CA ASP A 376 -15.30 12.84 25.17
C ASP A 376 -14.04 11.97 25.33
N PHE A 377 -14.23 10.65 25.46
CA PHE A 377 -13.11 9.72 25.59
C PHE A 377 -12.36 9.63 24.26
N GLU A 378 -11.10 10.02 24.29
CA GLU A 378 -10.17 9.96 23.17
C GLU A 378 -8.94 9.15 23.61
N MET A 379 -8.45 8.27 22.74
CA MET A 379 -7.23 7.51 22.96
C MET A 379 -6.33 7.64 21.73
N GLU A 380 -5.10 8.06 21.99
CA GLU A 380 -4.05 8.17 21.00
C GLU A 380 -3.02 7.08 21.25
N GLU A 381 -2.87 6.20 20.25
CA GLU A 381 -1.91 5.11 20.25
C GLU A 381 -0.92 5.32 19.10
N VAL A 382 0.37 5.22 19.41
CA VAL A 382 1.44 5.34 18.41
C VAL A 382 2.19 4.03 18.34
N THR A 383 2.21 3.42 17.16
CA THR A 383 2.90 2.14 16.92
C THR A 383 4.24 2.36 16.22
N ASN A 384 5.07 1.32 16.17
CA ASN A 384 6.33 1.33 15.43
C ASN A 384 6.16 1.18 13.90
N TYR A 385 4.94 0.98 13.40
CA TYR A 385 4.65 0.83 11.97
C TYR A 385 4.20 2.15 11.36
N SER A 386 4.65 2.42 10.13
CA SER A 386 4.23 3.62 9.40
C SER A 386 2.75 3.62 9.00
N CYS A 387 2.08 2.47 9.10
CA CYS A 387 0.64 2.31 8.90
C CYS A 387 0.07 1.25 9.85
N SER A 388 -1.09 1.56 10.44
CA SER A 388 -1.88 0.63 11.25
C SER A 388 -3.36 0.77 10.93
N VAL A 389 -4.04 -0.37 10.78
CA VAL A 389 -5.47 -0.45 10.48
C VAL A 389 -6.21 -0.96 11.69
N LYS A 390 -7.04 -0.12 12.30
CA LYS A 390 -7.92 -0.50 13.40
C LYS A 390 -9.31 -0.81 12.87
N VAL A 391 -9.85 -1.95 13.31
CA VAL A 391 -11.18 -2.45 12.95
C VAL A 391 -11.97 -2.61 14.23
N ILE A 392 -13.03 -1.82 14.39
CA ILE A 392 -13.82 -1.76 15.61
C ILE A 392 -15.21 -2.33 15.28
N PRO A 393 -15.56 -3.53 15.75
CA PRO A 393 -16.86 -4.11 15.50
C PRO A 393 -17.96 -3.47 16.34
N GLY A 394 -19.16 -3.50 15.80
CA GLY A 394 -20.38 -3.01 16.44
C GLY A 394 -21.57 -3.31 15.55
N ARG A 395 -22.68 -2.57 15.74
CA ARG A 395 -23.80 -2.59 14.77
C ARG A 395 -23.32 -2.18 13.39
N THR A 396 -22.40 -1.23 13.35
CA THR A 396 -21.65 -0.78 12.18
C THR A 396 -20.20 -1.18 12.39
N LEU A 397 -19.52 -1.68 11.36
CA LEU A 397 -18.09 -2.00 11.42
C LEU A 397 -17.27 -0.76 11.07
N TYR A 398 -16.57 -0.19 12.06
CA TYR A 398 -15.74 0.99 11.88
C TYR A 398 -14.31 0.59 11.51
N VAL A 399 -13.71 1.34 10.59
CA VAL A 399 -12.31 1.16 10.18
C VAL A 399 -11.60 2.50 10.28
N ARG A 400 -10.48 2.51 11.00
CA ARG A 400 -9.59 3.67 11.13
C ARG A 400 -8.21 3.27 10.65
N ILE A 401 -7.66 4.02 9.71
CA ILE A 401 -6.32 3.80 9.18
C ILE A 401 -5.46 4.98 9.61
N HIS A 402 -4.46 4.70 10.44
CA HIS A 402 -3.41 5.65 10.81
C HIS A 402 -2.21 5.42 9.90
N PHE A 403 -1.65 6.49 9.35
CA PHE A 403 -0.47 6.38 8.49
C PHE A 403 0.39 7.65 8.53
N HIS A 404 1.69 7.49 8.30
CA HIS A 404 2.59 8.62 8.13
C HIS A 404 2.56 9.13 6.68
N THR A 405 2.32 10.42 6.50
CA THR A 405 2.27 11.10 5.18
C THR A 405 3.59 11.08 4.42
N GLY A 406 4.69 10.83 5.14
CA GLY A 406 5.97 10.51 4.55
C GLY A 406 5.89 9.26 3.69
N ALA A 407 5.44 8.13 4.27
CA ALA A 407 5.46 6.83 3.62
C ALA A 407 4.29 6.64 2.63
N TYR A 408 3.10 7.13 2.99
CA TYR A 408 1.86 6.89 2.24
C TYR A 408 1.27 8.19 1.68
N GLN A 409 0.74 8.12 0.47
CA GLN A 409 0.06 9.25 -0.16
C GLN A 409 -1.39 9.36 0.35
N PRO A 410 -1.83 10.49 0.93
CA PRO A 410 -3.18 10.62 1.51
C PRO A 410 -4.32 10.34 0.52
N SER A 411 -4.16 10.75 -0.75
CA SER A 411 -5.17 10.47 -1.79
C SER A 411 -5.32 8.96 -2.05
N MET A 412 -4.21 8.21 -2.03
CA MET A 412 -4.24 6.76 -2.23
C MET A 412 -4.87 6.04 -1.03
N MET A 413 -4.50 6.46 0.18
CA MET A 413 -5.08 5.92 1.41
C MET A 413 -6.59 6.19 1.50
N SER A 414 -7.06 7.33 0.94
CA SER A 414 -8.47 7.66 0.87
C SER A 414 -9.27 6.74 -0.06
N GLU A 415 -8.64 6.22 -1.11
CA GLU A 415 -9.29 5.29 -2.05
C GLU A 415 -9.47 3.88 -1.47
N ILE A 416 -8.71 3.49 -0.44
CA ILE A 416 -8.82 2.18 0.23
C ILE A 416 -10.26 1.91 0.69
N LYS A 417 -10.93 2.94 1.24
CA LYS A 417 -12.34 2.86 1.63
C LYS A 417 -13.21 2.38 0.47
N ASP A 418 -13.07 3.01 -0.69
CA ASP A 418 -13.92 2.72 -1.84
C ASP A 418 -13.66 1.31 -2.39
N TYR A 419 -12.39 0.88 -2.40
CA TYR A 419 -12.01 -0.47 -2.80
C TYR A 419 -12.61 -1.53 -1.87
N LEU A 420 -12.50 -1.33 -0.55
CA LEU A 420 -13.10 -2.23 0.43
C LEU A 420 -14.63 -2.24 0.33
N GLN A 421 -15.27 -1.07 0.17
CA GLN A 421 -16.73 -1.00 0.02
C GLN A 421 -17.22 -1.74 -1.22
N HIS A 422 -16.52 -1.60 -2.35
CA HIS A 422 -16.82 -2.36 -3.56
C HIS A 422 -16.64 -3.87 -3.35
N MET A 423 -15.51 -4.30 -2.77
CA MET A 423 -15.27 -5.72 -2.47
C MET A 423 -16.28 -6.30 -1.48
N VAL A 424 -16.72 -5.52 -0.49
CA VAL A 424 -17.80 -5.93 0.44
C VAL A 424 -19.11 -6.15 -0.32
N SER A 425 -19.46 -5.26 -1.26
CA SER A 425 -20.64 -5.42 -2.10
C SER A 425 -20.58 -6.70 -2.96
N ASP A 426 -19.42 -6.99 -3.54
CA ASP A 426 -19.21 -8.20 -4.36
C ASP A 426 -19.44 -9.47 -3.53
N VAL A 427 -18.82 -9.58 -2.35
CA VAL A 427 -18.92 -10.81 -1.53
C VAL A 427 -20.27 -10.99 -0.84
N ILE A 428 -20.98 -9.89 -0.55
CA ILE A 428 -22.38 -9.97 -0.07
C ILE A 428 -23.30 -10.48 -1.18
N SER A 429 -23.06 -10.05 -2.42
CA SER A 429 -23.87 -10.45 -3.57
C SER A 429 -23.67 -11.91 -3.95
N ASP A 430 -22.42 -12.39 -3.92
CA ASP A 430 -22.08 -13.79 -4.18
C ASP A 430 -20.83 -14.23 -3.37
N PRO A 431 -21.01 -14.86 -2.20
CA PRO A 431 -19.89 -15.40 -1.41
C PRO A 431 -19.12 -16.52 -2.13
N SER A 432 -19.71 -17.16 -3.15
CA SER A 432 -19.07 -18.21 -3.94
C SER A 432 -18.21 -17.66 -5.09
N LEU A 433 -18.16 -16.34 -5.26
CA LEU A 433 -17.37 -15.66 -6.27
C LEU A 433 -15.89 -16.05 -6.16
N PRO A 434 -15.26 -16.57 -7.24
CA PRO A 434 -13.83 -16.84 -7.25
C PRO A 434 -13.02 -15.57 -7.01
N VAL A 435 -12.02 -15.62 -6.11
CA VAL A 435 -11.17 -14.46 -5.76
C VAL A 435 -10.47 -13.86 -7.00
N SER A 436 -10.15 -14.70 -7.98
CA SER A 436 -9.57 -14.26 -9.26
C SER A 436 -10.48 -13.30 -10.04
N LYS A 437 -11.80 -13.43 -9.91
CA LYS A 437 -12.81 -12.60 -10.59
C LYS A 437 -13.18 -11.32 -9.83
N MET A 438 -12.84 -11.22 -8.55
CA MET A 438 -13.07 -9.99 -7.78
C MET A 438 -12.27 -8.81 -8.34
N THR A 439 -12.89 -7.63 -8.37
CA THR A 439 -12.26 -6.38 -8.80
C THR A 439 -12.14 -5.40 -7.63
N LEU A 440 -11.18 -4.47 -7.70
CA LEU A 440 -11.12 -3.35 -6.75
C LEU A 440 -12.05 -2.21 -7.17
N LEU A 441 -12.28 -2.08 -8.48
CA LEU A 441 -13.03 -0.99 -9.07
C LEU A 441 -14.46 -1.41 -9.37
N ASP A 442 -15.38 -0.50 -9.07
CA ASP A 442 -16.75 -0.56 -9.57
C ASP A 442 -16.80 -0.23 -11.08
N GLU A 443 -17.96 -0.47 -11.69
CA GLU A 443 -18.18 -0.21 -13.11
C GLU A 443 -18.05 1.28 -13.47
N ASN A 444 -18.45 2.20 -12.59
CA ASN A 444 -18.45 3.63 -12.87
C ASN A 444 -17.02 4.19 -12.91
N LYS A 445 -16.18 3.82 -11.93
CA LYS A 445 -14.74 4.12 -11.90
C LYS A 445 -14.04 3.51 -13.10
N THR A 446 -14.37 2.25 -13.42
CA THR A 446 -13.83 1.59 -14.62
C THR A 446 -14.18 2.36 -15.89
N ARG A 447 -15.46 2.71 -16.10
CA ARG A 447 -15.90 3.49 -17.27
C ARG A 447 -15.23 4.86 -17.33
N LYS A 448 -15.05 5.54 -16.18
CA LYS A 448 -14.37 6.84 -16.11
C LYS A 448 -12.91 6.76 -16.51
N ILE A 449 -12.17 5.77 -16.01
CA ILE A 449 -10.75 5.56 -16.37
C ILE A 449 -10.64 5.22 -17.86
N VAL A 450 -11.52 4.36 -18.36
CA VAL A 450 -11.54 3.97 -19.78
C VAL A 450 -11.87 5.17 -20.67
N SER A 451 -12.86 6.00 -20.31
CA SER A 451 -13.26 7.16 -21.12
C SER A 451 -12.25 8.30 -21.09
N GLN A 452 -11.59 8.53 -19.95
CA GLN A 452 -10.54 9.56 -19.82
C GLN A 452 -9.27 9.22 -20.59
N ASN A 453 -8.89 7.93 -20.62
CA ASN A 453 -7.63 7.50 -21.25
C ASN A 453 -7.78 7.11 -22.72
N ASN A 454 -9.00 6.86 -23.19
CA ASN A 454 -9.29 6.55 -24.60
C ASN A 454 -9.96 7.73 -25.31
N GLY A 455 -9.16 8.71 -25.76
CA GLY A 455 -9.65 9.79 -26.61
C GLY A 455 -10.11 9.28 -27.98
N ALA A 456 -11.22 9.82 -28.51
CA ALA A 456 -11.72 9.48 -29.84
C ALA A 456 -10.71 9.87 -30.92
N VAL A 457 -10.17 8.88 -31.64
CA VAL A 457 -9.30 9.12 -32.79
C VAL A 457 -10.19 9.38 -34.00
N SER A 458 -10.38 10.65 -34.35
CA SER A 458 -10.94 11.02 -35.65
C SER A 458 -9.83 10.94 -36.69
N VAL A 459 -9.78 9.86 -37.47
CA VAL A 459 -8.97 9.84 -38.69
C VAL A 459 -9.77 10.61 -39.73
N SER A 460 -9.26 11.76 -40.19
CA SER A 460 -9.91 12.54 -41.24
C SER A 460 -10.09 11.66 -42.49
N PRO A 461 -11.31 11.52 -43.04
CA PRO A 461 -11.59 10.71 -44.23
C PRO A 461 -10.84 11.17 -45.48
N GLU A 462 -10.32 12.40 -45.47
CA GLU A 462 -9.88 13.05 -46.69
C GLU A 462 -8.51 12.58 -47.16
N ALA A 463 -7.53 12.25 -46.30
CA ALA A 463 -6.21 11.77 -46.75
C ALA A 463 -5.82 10.42 -46.10
N PRO A 464 -6.13 9.29 -46.75
CA PRO A 464 -5.95 7.97 -46.14
C PRO A 464 -4.49 7.49 -46.07
N THR A 465 -3.55 8.15 -46.78
CA THR A 465 -2.16 7.68 -46.93
C THR A 465 -1.12 8.78 -46.71
N LEU A 466 0.11 8.37 -46.35
CA LEU A 466 1.24 9.27 -46.09
C LEU A 466 1.67 10.03 -47.36
N HIS A 467 1.75 9.34 -48.50
CA HIS A 467 2.09 9.99 -49.77
C HIS A 467 0.97 10.92 -50.23
N GLY A 468 -0.30 10.60 -49.97
CA GLY A 468 -1.42 11.47 -50.29
C GLY A 468 -1.43 12.78 -49.48
N LEU A 469 -1.01 12.74 -48.22
CA LEU A 469 -0.77 13.96 -47.42
C LEU A 469 0.35 14.82 -48.02
N PHE A 470 1.46 14.19 -48.43
CA PHE A 470 2.58 14.87 -49.06
C PHE A 470 2.19 15.51 -50.41
N GLU A 471 1.48 14.77 -51.28
CA GLU A 471 1.03 15.24 -52.60
C GLU A 471 0.13 16.47 -52.50
N ARG A 472 -0.76 16.51 -51.50
CA ARG A 472 -1.57 17.71 -51.22
C ARG A 472 -0.71 18.90 -50.87
N GLN A 473 0.23 18.72 -49.95
CA GLN A 473 1.13 19.81 -49.57
C GLN A 473 1.97 20.29 -50.76
N ALA A 474 2.45 19.36 -51.59
CA ALA A 474 3.21 19.67 -52.78
C ALA A 474 2.40 20.46 -53.82
N ALA A 475 1.11 20.13 -53.99
CA ALA A 475 0.21 20.87 -54.87
C ALA A 475 -0.10 22.29 -54.36
N VAL A 476 -0.18 22.49 -53.03
CA VAL A 476 -0.48 23.80 -52.42
C VAL A 476 0.73 24.73 -52.41
N THR A 477 1.95 24.20 -52.21
CA THR A 477 3.18 25.01 -52.13
C THR A 477 4.35 24.45 -52.94
N PRO A 478 4.23 24.35 -54.28
CA PRO A 478 5.21 23.66 -55.12
C PRO A 478 6.63 24.25 -55.04
N GLU A 479 6.74 25.58 -55.04
CA GLU A 479 8.03 26.29 -55.07
C GLU A 479 8.72 26.42 -53.70
N ARG A 480 8.08 25.98 -52.61
CA ARG A 480 8.69 26.07 -51.28
C ARG A 480 9.72 24.96 -51.08
N PRO A 481 10.86 25.22 -50.41
CA PRO A 481 11.80 24.17 -50.03
C PRO A 481 11.12 23.09 -49.17
N ALA A 482 11.17 21.84 -49.63
CA ALA A 482 10.68 20.67 -48.90
C ALA A 482 11.79 20.05 -48.03
N ILE A 483 13.02 19.96 -48.57
CA ILE A 483 14.18 19.39 -47.87
C ILE A 483 15.43 20.24 -48.08
N ARG A 484 16.32 20.28 -47.09
CA ARG A 484 17.62 20.97 -47.12
C ARG A 484 18.74 19.98 -46.79
N PHE A 485 19.84 20.04 -47.53
CA PHE A 485 21.00 19.17 -47.39
C PHE A 485 22.29 19.93 -47.77
N SER A 486 23.46 19.32 -47.57
CA SER A 486 24.76 19.96 -47.82
C SER A 486 24.94 20.48 -49.25
N GLY A 487 24.31 19.80 -50.23
CA GLY A 487 24.34 20.16 -51.65
C GLY A 487 23.26 21.15 -52.10
N GLY A 488 22.41 21.67 -51.20
CA GLY A 488 21.37 22.65 -51.52
C GLY A 488 20.00 22.33 -50.90
N SER A 489 18.94 22.57 -51.66
CA SER A 489 17.56 22.27 -51.25
C SER A 489 16.76 21.76 -52.44
N LEU A 490 15.77 20.89 -52.18
CA LEU A 490 14.74 20.56 -53.15
C LEU A 490 13.43 21.22 -52.75
N THR A 491 12.71 21.77 -53.73
CA THR A 491 11.33 22.23 -53.55
C THR A 491 10.37 21.05 -53.43
N TYR A 492 9.13 21.29 -53.01
CA TYR A 492 8.09 20.26 -53.01
C TYR A 492 7.84 19.70 -54.42
N ALA A 493 7.84 20.56 -55.45
CA ALA A 493 7.66 20.13 -56.83
C ALA A 493 8.81 19.24 -57.31
N GLU A 494 10.06 19.59 -57.00
CA GLU A 494 11.24 18.80 -57.37
C GLU A 494 11.25 17.45 -56.66
N LEU A 495 10.98 17.43 -55.36
CA LEU A 495 10.94 16.19 -54.59
C LEU A 495 9.82 15.25 -55.07
N ASP A 496 8.63 15.80 -55.36
CA ASP A 496 7.51 15.03 -55.92
C ASP A 496 7.85 14.46 -57.29
N MET A 497 8.48 15.26 -58.16
CA MET A 497 8.94 14.83 -59.48
C MET A 497 9.93 13.65 -59.39
N TYR A 498 10.97 13.75 -58.55
CA TYR A 498 11.94 12.67 -58.39
C TYR A 498 11.30 11.40 -57.82
N ALA A 499 10.46 11.54 -56.78
CA ALA A 499 9.74 10.42 -56.19
C ALA A 499 8.79 9.76 -57.20
N ARG A 500 8.12 10.53 -58.05
CA ARG A 500 7.23 10.03 -59.10
C ARG A 500 7.97 9.25 -60.17
N ARG A 501 9.12 9.75 -60.65
CA ARG A 501 9.95 9.04 -61.65
C ARG A 501 10.41 7.68 -61.11
N LEU A 502 10.92 7.66 -59.87
CA LEU A 502 11.32 6.40 -59.23
C LEU A 502 10.11 5.49 -58.97
N ALA A 503 8.96 6.02 -58.57
CA ALA A 503 7.73 5.25 -58.39
C ALA A 503 7.29 4.55 -59.70
N THR A 504 7.41 5.21 -60.85
CA THR A 504 7.13 4.61 -62.16
C THR A 504 8.06 3.42 -62.44
N ARG A 505 9.36 3.56 -62.15
CA ARG A 505 10.33 2.44 -62.29
C ARG A 505 9.99 1.25 -61.39
N LEU A 506 9.51 1.53 -60.16
CA LEU A 506 9.10 0.52 -59.19
C LEU A 506 7.80 -0.19 -59.63
N ALA A 507 6.81 0.56 -60.09
CA ALA A 507 5.55 0.00 -60.57
C ALA A 507 5.75 -0.90 -61.80
N ALA A 508 6.64 -0.50 -62.74
CA ALA A 508 7.01 -1.33 -63.89
C ALA A 508 7.69 -2.66 -63.49
N ARG A 509 8.23 -2.76 -62.27
CA ARG A 509 8.82 -3.97 -61.68
C ARG A 509 7.87 -4.73 -60.76
N GLY A 510 6.59 -4.39 -60.81
CA GLY A 510 5.53 -5.11 -60.08
C GLY A 510 5.35 -4.67 -58.63
N VAL A 511 5.92 -3.53 -58.20
CA VAL A 511 5.55 -2.95 -56.89
C VAL A 511 4.09 -2.56 -56.92
N THR A 512 3.34 -3.11 -55.98
CA THR A 512 1.91 -2.89 -55.78
C THR A 512 1.60 -2.90 -54.28
N LYS A 513 0.32 -2.80 -53.93
CA LYS A 513 -0.18 -2.94 -52.57
C LYS A 513 0.42 -4.18 -51.88
N GLU A 514 0.83 -4.04 -50.63
CA GLU A 514 1.49 -5.07 -49.80
C GLU A 514 2.91 -5.48 -50.26
N SER A 515 3.45 -4.90 -51.34
CA SER A 515 4.84 -5.16 -51.74
C SER A 515 5.82 -4.47 -50.80
N ILE A 516 6.78 -5.22 -50.24
CA ILE A 516 7.81 -4.65 -49.37
C ILE A 516 9.07 -4.37 -50.20
N VAL A 517 9.56 -3.14 -50.12
CA VAL A 517 10.77 -2.68 -50.81
C VAL A 517 11.81 -2.26 -49.77
N GLY A 518 12.97 -2.90 -49.78
CA GLY A 518 14.10 -2.49 -48.93
C GLY A 518 14.65 -1.14 -49.36
N VAL A 519 14.96 -0.27 -48.40
CA VAL A 519 15.61 1.03 -48.65
C VAL A 519 16.89 1.08 -47.83
N LEU A 520 18.03 0.83 -48.49
CA LEU A 520 19.37 0.87 -47.93
C LEU A 520 20.03 2.20 -48.28
N SER A 521 20.03 3.13 -47.33
CA SER A 521 20.55 4.48 -47.55
C SER A 521 21.03 5.08 -46.24
N GLU A 522 22.08 5.90 -46.31
CA GLU A 522 22.38 6.85 -45.25
C GLU A 522 21.38 8.02 -45.31
N ARG A 523 21.51 9.00 -44.40
CA ARG A 523 20.69 10.21 -44.41
C ARG A 523 21.01 11.06 -45.64
N SER A 524 20.17 10.99 -46.66
CA SER A 524 20.33 11.76 -47.89
C SER A 524 18.99 12.15 -48.53
N PRO A 525 18.97 13.06 -49.51
CA PRO A 525 17.78 13.34 -50.32
C PRO A 525 17.22 12.08 -51.00
N GLU A 526 18.10 11.21 -51.49
CA GLU A 526 17.77 9.94 -52.15
C GLU A 526 16.99 9.01 -51.23
N MET A 527 17.29 9.00 -49.92
CA MET A 527 16.51 8.25 -48.92
C MET A 527 15.04 8.69 -48.93
N LEU A 528 14.77 9.99 -48.92
CA LEU A 528 13.40 10.52 -48.90
C LEU A 528 12.70 10.32 -50.24
N ILE A 529 13.43 10.46 -51.36
CA ILE A 529 12.93 10.13 -52.70
C ILE A 529 12.53 8.66 -52.76
N ALA A 530 13.37 7.74 -52.26
CA ALA A 530 13.12 6.30 -52.22
C ALA A 530 11.88 5.96 -51.38
N VAL A 531 11.79 6.51 -50.16
CA VAL A 531 10.63 6.30 -49.28
C VAL A 531 9.34 6.78 -49.95
N LEU A 532 9.31 8.01 -50.46
CA LEU A 532 8.13 8.55 -51.13
C LEU A 532 7.77 7.76 -52.39
N ALA A 533 8.77 7.34 -53.17
CA ALA A 533 8.57 6.56 -54.39
C ALA A 533 7.93 5.20 -54.11
N VAL A 534 8.43 4.48 -53.08
CA VAL A 534 7.85 3.19 -52.67
C VAL A 534 6.39 3.36 -52.27
N LEU A 535 6.09 4.38 -51.45
CA LEU A 535 4.72 4.68 -51.03
C LEU A 535 3.81 5.08 -52.20
N LYS A 536 4.32 5.88 -53.15
CA LYS A 536 3.58 6.30 -54.37
C LYS A 536 3.31 5.15 -55.33
N ALA A 537 4.22 4.18 -55.42
CA ALA A 537 4.02 2.94 -56.17
C ALA A 537 3.01 1.99 -55.47
N GLY A 538 2.55 2.32 -54.26
CA GLY A 538 1.62 1.53 -53.47
C GLY A 538 2.27 0.50 -52.55
N GLY A 539 3.61 0.42 -52.52
CA GLY A 539 4.36 -0.49 -51.67
C GLY A 539 4.65 0.06 -50.28
N ALA A 540 5.17 -0.81 -49.41
CA ALA A 540 5.66 -0.49 -48.07
C ALA A 540 7.19 -0.49 -48.06
N TYR A 541 7.80 0.51 -47.43
CA TYR A 541 9.26 0.53 -47.33
C TYR A 541 9.77 -0.20 -46.08
N LEU A 542 10.90 -0.88 -46.23
CA LEU A 542 11.67 -1.48 -45.15
C LEU A 542 12.98 -0.69 -45.03
N PRO A 543 13.16 0.18 -44.02
CA PRO A 543 14.40 0.92 -43.86
C PRO A 543 15.52 -0.02 -43.41
N LEU A 544 16.65 0.07 -44.10
CA LEU A 544 17.86 -0.71 -43.86
C LEU A 544 19.00 0.26 -43.58
N ASP A 545 19.52 0.23 -42.35
CA ASP A 545 20.66 1.05 -41.95
C ASP A 545 21.96 0.42 -42.47
N PRO A 546 22.74 1.11 -43.34
CA PRO A 546 24.01 0.58 -43.85
C PRO A 546 25.03 0.25 -42.76
N ALA A 547 24.93 0.83 -41.56
CA ALA A 547 25.80 0.53 -40.43
C ALA A 547 25.52 -0.84 -39.79
N TYR A 548 24.38 -1.48 -40.09
CA TYR A 548 24.07 -2.80 -39.54
C TYR A 548 24.92 -3.90 -40.18
N PRO A 549 25.24 -4.98 -39.42
CA PRO A 549 25.91 -6.15 -39.97
C PRO A 549 25.17 -6.71 -41.19
N LYS A 550 25.90 -7.09 -42.23
CA LYS A 550 25.32 -7.61 -43.48
C LYS A 550 24.37 -8.79 -43.27
N GLU A 551 24.70 -9.67 -42.33
CA GLU A 551 23.86 -10.82 -41.97
C GLU A 551 22.49 -10.38 -41.43
N ARG A 552 22.45 -9.31 -40.63
CA ARG A 552 21.21 -8.73 -40.11
C ARG A 552 20.36 -8.14 -41.24
N LEU A 553 20.99 -7.43 -42.17
CA LEU A 553 20.30 -6.85 -43.32
C LEU A 553 19.75 -7.94 -44.26
N SER A 554 20.55 -8.98 -44.55
CA SER A 554 20.12 -10.15 -45.32
C SER A 554 18.96 -10.88 -44.64
N TYR A 555 19.00 -11.02 -43.31
CA TYR A 555 17.89 -11.60 -42.55
C TYR A 555 16.61 -10.77 -42.70
N MET A 556 16.68 -9.45 -42.49
CA MET A 556 15.50 -8.56 -42.60
C MET A 556 14.88 -8.62 -44.00
N LEU A 557 15.68 -8.59 -45.05
CA LEU A 557 15.22 -8.71 -46.44
C LEU A 557 14.55 -10.06 -46.74
N LYS A 558 15.13 -11.15 -46.22
CA LYS A 558 14.59 -12.49 -46.39
C LYS A 558 13.28 -12.69 -45.63
N ASP A 559 13.25 -12.26 -44.38
CA ASP A 559 12.09 -12.40 -43.49
C ASP A 559 10.92 -11.52 -43.96
N SER A 560 11.19 -10.32 -44.47
CA SER A 560 10.16 -9.43 -45.01
C SER A 560 9.64 -9.87 -46.39
N GLY A 561 10.28 -10.84 -47.05
CA GLY A 561 9.94 -11.23 -48.42
C GLY A 561 10.16 -10.11 -49.45
N ALA A 562 11.06 -9.16 -49.18
CA ALA A 562 11.31 -8.05 -50.11
C ALA A 562 11.90 -8.59 -51.42
N ALA A 563 11.29 -8.26 -52.55
CA ALA A 563 11.78 -8.64 -53.88
C ALA A 563 12.67 -7.57 -54.52
N LEU A 564 12.60 -6.33 -54.01
CA LEU A 564 13.36 -5.18 -54.49
C LEU A 564 14.12 -4.50 -53.36
N LEU A 565 15.34 -4.06 -53.66
CA LEU A 565 16.20 -3.28 -52.78
C LEU A 565 16.62 -1.99 -53.48
N LEU A 566 16.18 -0.84 -52.96
CA LEU A 566 16.69 0.46 -53.31
C LEU A 566 17.95 0.74 -52.50
N ALA A 567 19.07 1.01 -53.18
CA ALA A 567 20.34 1.30 -52.54
C ALA A 567 20.87 2.68 -52.96
N GLN A 568 21.38 3.46 -52.01
CA GLN A 568 22.14 4.66 -52.34
C GLN A 568 23.48 4.25 -52.99
N PRO A 569 23.92 4.94 -54.07
CA PRO A 569 25.22 4.68 -54.70
C PRO A 569 26.36 4.68 -53.67
N GLY A 570 27.20 3.64 -53.72
CA GLY A 570 28.33 3.47 -52.80
C GLY A 570 28.02 2.78 -51.47
N CYS A 571 26.75 2.49 -51.15
CA CYS A 571 26.42 1.65 -50.00
C CYS A 571 26.83 0.19 -50.25
N SER A 572 27.51 -0.42 -49.27
CA SER A 572 27.86 -1.83 -49.35
C SER A 572 26.63 -2.71 -49.15
N ALA A 573 26.03 -3.19 -50.24
CA ALA A 573 24.85 -4.05 -50.20
C ALA A 573 25.09 -5.41 -49.48
N PRO A 574 24.08 -5.95 -48.76
CA PRO A 574 24.11 -7.29 -48.22
C PRO A 574 23.89 -8.36 -49.31
N SER A 575 24.02 -9.64 -48.97
CA SER A 575 23.61 -10.71 -49.88
C SER A 575 22.09 -10.67 -50.03
N PHE A 576 21.61 -10.43 -51.25
CA PHE A 576 20.20 -10.28 -51.58
C PHE A 576 19.86 -11.07 -52.85
N SER A 577 18.78 -11.85 -52.83
CA SER A 577 18.37 -12.69 -53.97
C SER A 577 17.41 -11.99 -54.93
N GLY A 578 16.91 -10.80 -54.57
CA GLY A 578 16.02 -9.99 -55.42
C GLY A 578 16.78 -8.99 -56.29
N GLU A 579 16.04 -8.11 -56.95
CA GLU A 579 16.61 -7.08 -57.82
C GLU A 579 17.01 -5.84 -57.00
N MET A 580 18.23 -5.33 -57.23
CA MET A 580 18.73 -4.12 -56.58
C MET A 580 18.76 -2.96 -57.58
N LEU A 581 18.27 -1.80 -57.17
CA LEU A 581 18.26 -0.56 -57.95
C LEU A 581 19.00 0.53 -57.20
N GLU A 582 19.89 1.23 -57.90
CA GLU A 582 20.51 2.42 -57.35
C GLU A 582 19.58 3.63 -57.43
N VAL A 583 19.51 4.39 -56.33
CA VAL A 583 18.76 5.64 -56.28
C VAL A 583 19.75 6.79 -56.44
N ASP A 584 19.87 7.29 -57.67
CA ASP A 584 20.70 8.44 -58.01
C ASP A 584 19.85 9.57 -58.57
N MET A 585 19.95 10.76 -57.95
CA MET A 585 19.22 11.94 -58.37
C MET A 585 19.63 12.43 -59.76
N ALA A 586 20.91 12.28 -60.15
CA ALA A 586 21.38 12.71 -61.47
C ALA A 586 20.76 11.87 -62.59
N SER A 587 20.72 10.53 -62.40
CA SER A 587 19.97 9.62 -63.27
C SER A 587 18.49 10.02 -63.36
N LEU A 588 17.83 10.23 -62.23
CA LEU A 588 16.42 10.59 -62.20
C LEU A 588 16.13 11.96 -62.83
N ALA A 589 17.07 12.91 -62.81
CA ALA A 589 16.89 14.23 -63.41
C ALA A 589 16.81 14.18 -64.94
N SER A 590 17.54 13.25 -65.56
CA SER A 590 17.66 13.09 -67.01
C SER A 590 16.52 12.33 -67.69
N GLU A 591 15.60 11.74 -66.91
CA GLU A 591 14.47 10.97 -67.44
C GLU A 591 13.26 11.84 -67.83
N GLU A 592 12.59 11.50 -68.93
CA GLU A 592 11.30 12.08 -69.27
C GLU A 592 10.20 11.54 -68.34
N ALA A 593 9.26 12.40 -67.94
CA ALA A 593 8.16 12.00 -67.07
C ALA A 593 7.13 11.19 -67.86
N GLU A 594 7.22 9.87 -67.83
CA GLU A 594 6.14 9.02 -68.35
C GLU A 594 4.88 9.13 -67.47
N SER A 595 3.73 9.30 -68.12
CA SER A 595 2.43 9.31 -67.44
C SER A 595 2.04 7.89 -67.05
N HIS A 596 2.43 7.46 -65.85
CA HIS A 596 2.02 6.18 -65.26
C HIS A 596 0.88 6.38 -64.27
N VAL A 597 -0.13 5.50 -64.34
CA VAL A 597 -1.23 5.45 -63.35
C VAL A 597 -0.88 4.39 -62.30
N PHE A 598 -0.63 4.82 -61.07
CA PHE A 598 -0.31 3.92 -59.97
C PHE A 598 -1.56 3.19 -59.45
N ALA A 599 -1.39 1.96 -58.99
CA ALA A 599 -2.41 1.29 -58.21
C ALA A 599 -2.55 2.03 -56.86
N PRO A 600 -3.74 2.54 -56.51
CA PRO A 600 -3.89 3.35 -55.30
C PRO A 600 -3.74 2.48 -54.06
N ALA A 601 -2.82 2.85 -53.17
CA ALA A 601 -2.84 2.36 -51.79
C ALA A 601 -3.98 3.04 -51.02
N ASP A 602 -4.56 2.29 -50.07
CA ASP A 602 -5.62 2.76 -49.18
C ASP A 602 -5.14 2.85 -47.73
N SER A 603 -6.03 3.30 -46.85
CA SER A 603 -5.71 3.49 -45.43
C SER A 603 -5.29 2.21 -44.70
N GLY A 604 -5.72 1.03 -45.18
CA GLY A 604 -5.37 -0.27 -44.61
C GLY A 604 -4.15 -0.91 -45.26
N SER A 605 -3.54 -0.26 -46.25
CA SER A 605 -2.35 -0.74 -46.93
C SER A 605 -1.11 -0.49 -46.06
N LEU A 606 -0.12 -1.39 -46.13
CA LEU A 606 1.14 -1.20 -45.43
C LEU A 606 1.87 0.05 -45.93
N ALA A 607 2.32 0.88 -44.97
CA ALA A 607 3.18 2.03 -45.22
C ALA A 607 4.65 1.65 -45.04
N TYR A 608 4.97 0.91 -43.98
CA TYR A 608 6.34 0.47 -43.71
C TYR A 608 6.41 -0.75 -42.81
N VAL A 609 7.57 -1.41 -42.83
CA VAL A 609 7.93 -2.48 -41.90
C VAL A 609 9.20 -2.08 -41.16
N ILE A 610 9.14 -1.92 -39.84
CA ILE A 610 10.32 -1.57 -39.01
C ILE A 610 10.66 -2.74 -38.10
N TYR A 611 11.92 -3.20 -38.14
CA TYR A 611 12.36 -4.28 -37.28
C TYR A 611 12.75 -3.80 -35.89
N THR A 612 12.35 -4.57 -34.87
CA THR A 612 12.72 -4.38 -33.47
C THR A 612 13.36 -5.65 -32.89
N SER A 613 14.03 -5.54 -31.74
CA SER A 613 14.58 -6.71 -31.04
C SER A 613 13.47 -7.63 -30.57
N GLY A 614 13.45 -8.89 -31.02
CA GLY A 614 12.52 -9.89 -30.51
C GLY A 614 12.99 -10.50 -29.19
N SER A 615 12.05 -10.87 -28.33
CA SER A 615 12.29 -11.62 -27.08
C SER A 615 12.98 -12.97 -27.29
N THR A 616 12.95 -13.50 -28.52
CA THR A 616 13.57 -14.78 -28.93
C THR A 616 14.98 -14.59 -29.51
N GLY A 617 15.56 -13.38 -29.43
CA GLY A 617 16.89 -13.06 -29.97
C GLY A 617 16.91 -12.73 -31.47
N GLN A 618 15.89 -13.11 -32.23
CA GLN A 618 15.74 -12.75 -33.65
C GLN A 618 14.91 -11.45 -33.81
N PRO A 619 15.33 -10.50 -34.67
CA PRO A 619 14.55 -9.31 -34.96
C PRO A 619 13.15 -9.63 -35.52
N LYS A 620 12.14 -8.82 -35.16
CA LYS A 620 10.76 -8.96 -35.64
C LYS A 620 10.31 -7.71 -36.39
N GLY A 621 9.75 -7.87 -37.59
CA GLY A 621 9.18 -6.79 -38.39
C GLY A 621 7.82 -6.34 -37.87
N VAL A 622 7.69 -5.06 -37.51
CA VAL A 622 6.41 -4.44 -37.18
C VAL A 622 5.85 -3.81 -38.45
N ALA A 623 4.79 -4.41 -38.99
CA ALA A 623 4.10 -3.93 -40.18
C ALA A 623 3.09 -2.85 -39.78
N VAL A 624 3.27 -1.63 -40.31
CA VAL A 624 2.45 -0.47 -39.98
C VAL A 624 1.67 -0.02 -41.20
N GLU A 625 0.35 0.11 -41.05
CA GLU A 625 -0.56 0.57 -42.08
C GLU A 625 -0.59 2.11 -42.17
N HIS A 626 -0.99 2.61 -43.33
CA HIS A 626 -1.12 4.05 -43.56
C HIS A 626 -2.02 4.76 -42.53
N ARG A 627 -3.18 4.20 -42.15
CA ARG A 627 -4.07 4.80 -41.14
C ARG A 627 -3.42 4.97 -39.78
N GLN A 628 -2.54 4.03 -39.39
CA GLN A 628 -1.83 4.07 -38.11
C GLN A 628 -0.78 5.18 -38.13
N ALA A 629 -0.01 5.27 -39.22
CA ALA A 629 1.01 6.31 -39.39
C ALA A 629 0.41 7.72 -39.50
N VAL A 630 -0.70 7.87 -40.23
CA VAL A 630 -1.43 9.16 -40.35
C VAL A 630 -2.04 9.57 -39.01
N SER A 631 -2.65 8.63 -38.27
CA SER A 631 -3.20 8.91 -36.95
C SER A 631 -2.15 9.42 -35.96
N PHE A 632 -0.93 8.89 -36.02
CA PHE A 632 0.19 9.35 -35.19
C PHE A 632 0.58 10.81 -35.50
N GLN A 633 0.64 11.20 -36.78
CA GLN A 633 0.95 12.59 -37.17
C GLN A 633 -0.08 13.59 -36.64
N ASN A 634 -1.38 13.26 -36.74
CA ASN A 634 -2.46 14.14 -36.28
C ASN A 634 -2.56 14.29 -34.75
N ARG A 635 -1.90 13.42 -33.97
CA ARG A 635 -1.86 13.49 -32.51
C ARG A 635 -0.72 14.35 -31.97
N THR A 636 0.23 14.75 -32.82
CA THR A 636 1.35 15.60 -32.41
C THR A 636 0.91 17.05 -32.56
N PRO A 637 0.75 17.84 -31.48
CA PRO A 637 0.62 19.28 -31.63
C PRO A 637 1.88 19.75 -32.34
N VAL A 638 1.74 20.38 -33.49
CA VAL A 638 2.82 21.19 -34.06
C VAL A 638 3.06 22.29 -33.03
N THR A 639 4.04 22.08 -32.16
CA THR A 639 4.58 23.14 -31.33
C THR A 639 5.44 23.95 -32.28
N LEU A 640 4.83 24.96 -32.91
CA LEU A 640 5.54 26.07 -33.52
C LEU A 640 5.91 27.07 -32.44
#